data_AF-A0A1Y2DA56-F1
#
_entry.id   AF-A0A1Y2DA56-F1
#
_cell.length_a   1.000
_cell.length_b   1.000
_cell.length_c   1.000
_cell.angle_alpha   90.00
_cell.angle_beta   90.00
_cell.angle_gamma   90.00
#
_symmetry.space_group_name_H-M   'P 1'
#
loop_
_entity.id
_entity.type
_entity.pdbx_description
1 polymer ?
#
loop_
_entity_poly.entity_id
_entity_poly.type
_entity_poly.pdbx_seq_one_letter_code
_entity_poly.pdbx_strand_id
1 'polypeptide(L)'
;MSMAGYGTPSSQEIGGGNANSGAPRSVKRPRPVKSCIECRTRKLRCDRLLPCSQCQKSQRNCRYAADGVAADGEGGNSEGSDVEAATERAPKRINVQNGSTTSQSTLPSHNDPNKSRSLQVSASILDDYGARLERLEHVVLKSNSPSAGAFGKDFSSGHHHANPRRKIKLLASSCTIRGLAIKGTTRTRYFGQNSTRVLLNLFDEARAFMFHRTKTGDLKETFINIQRIHKSLQEEHRKALTPITVYVDSMTPIQKRMADILPKKSVCDQLIQVFLGGSETALYRTLHIPTFREQYDTYWEGHMPADSFLPQLLSILCIGYRFIGLGKGLYPDRDGIHLPTACALVRHWLDGLRGKQLIEFGTLQTEVLLLMAQRMINPKFQESWTRLGLVVRMAMSMGLHRDPSEFPQKVSPFWSELRRRIWYTLMELDLQMSMQCNMPACVRDGDYTTRPPQNLDDDDLDPDLHELPDGKSIDQPTDSQIQVYSASTLAYRFRAVDLINRIDSLTDFQEVLDCGNALERSFEDLRFILPRTPPENPADANRQWRIRTILDMTCRRTQLMLYRPFALSTPDAPHYILTAYLRSSVILLSYPDDLDTNAATYWHIWHMHYLILKQDILQAAFSVCYYIKHAAAKDSLPSPASSSLTKSSKAESIEEACILASESSALLSLPRLVNAVEKALEAMIKRIREIGTDLKDLVSLTVVLSICQGGTWAAKEERVKRGMRAIMEAGLQAGVQPGAKTMADPDSQTTFNLPIIPGPPNTMSMHSLHSPSGHSGSFLNPVPAQPFMMPHDIPHTIPGSEDLAMWDMEFWNPLLHGGPR
;
A
#
# COMPACT_ATOMS: atom_id res chain seq x y z
N MET A 1 -26.81 -46.16 -24.37
CA MET A 1 -27.28 -47.54 -24.08
C MET A 1 -27.85 -47.55 -22.66
N SER A 2 -29.11 -47.99 -22.47
CA SER A 2 -29.76 -48.39 -21.19
C SER A 2 -29.83 -47.36 -20.03
N MET A 3 -30.96 -47.08 -19.35
CA MET A 3 -32.43 -47.30 -19.51
C MET A 3 -33.12 -46.08 -18.78
N ALA A 4 -34.27 -45.47 -19.12
CA ALA A 4 -35.66 -45.95 -19.30
C ALA A 4 -36.26 -46.68 -18.07
N GLY A 5 -37.44 -46.40 -17.51
CA GLY A 5 -38.44 -45.30 -17.59
C GLY A 5 -39.02 -45.07 -16.18
N TYR A 6 -40.30 -44.77 -15.88
CA TYR A 6 -41.55 -44.45 -16.60
C TYR A 6 -42.57 -43.89 -15.55
N GLY A 7 -43.59 -43.08 -15.92
CA GLY A 7 -44.75 -42.81 -15.04
C GLY A 7 -45.51 -41.48 -15.23
N THR A 8 -46.73 -41.56 -15.80
CA THR A 8 -47.74 -40.49 -16.04
C THR A 8 -49.15 -41.12 -15.92
N PRO A 9 -50.33 -40.43 -16.00
CA PRO A 9 -50.72 -39.00 -15.85
C PRO A 9 -52.02 -38.76 -14.98
N SER A 10 -52.62 -37.55 -15.05
CA SER A 10 -54.08 -37.22 -14.85
C SER A 10 -54.65 -37.13 -13.41
N SER A 11 -55.65 -36.31 -13.01
CA SER A 11 -56.61 -35.40 -13.69
C SER A 11 -57.10 -34.20 -12.79
N GLN A 12 -57.79 -33.23 -13.41
CA GLN A 12 -58.71 -32.16 -12.89
C GLN A 12 -59.75 -32.63 -11.81
N GLU A 13 -60.54 -31.84 -11.05
CA GLU A 13 -60.92 -30.40 -10.93
C GLU A 13 -61.72 -30.21 -9.60
N ILE A 14 -61.66 -29.13 -8.78
CA ILE A 14 -62.48 -27.88 -8.73
C ILE A 14 -62.36 -27.29 -7.29
N GLY A 15 -62.43 -25.96 -7.11
CA GLY A 15 -62.81 -25.34 -5.82
C GLY A 15 -62.00 -24.09 -5.42
N GLY A 16 -62.61 -22.89 -5.49
CA GLY A 16 -61.93 -21.61 -5.24
C GLY A 16 -61.99 -21.09 -3.80
N GLY A 17 -61.09 -20.16 -3.46
CA GLY A 17 -61.06 -19.45 -2.17
C GLY A 17 -59.85 -18.52 -2.07
N ASN A 18 -60.08 -17.25 -1.70
CA ASN A 18 -59.09 -16.18 -1.84
C ASN A 18 -58.18 -16.01 -0.60
N ALA A 19 -57.05 -15.32 -0.82
CA ALA A 19 -56.30 -14.48 0.14
C ALA A 19 -55.16 -15.07 1.03
N ASN A 20 -53.97 -14.54 0.71
CA ASN A 20 -52.95 -13.96 1.60
C ASN A 20 -51.80 -14.82 2.16
N SER A 21 -50.62 -14.56 1.59
CA SER A 21 -49.30 -15.03 2.03
C SER A 21 -48.81 -14.35 3.32
N GLY A 22 -48.39 -15.14 4.31
CA GLY A 22 -47.73 -14.65 5.53
C GLY A 22 -46.25 -15.03 5.60
N ALA A 23 -45.34 -14.10 5.29
CA ALA A 23 -43.90 -14.29 5.48
C ALA A 23 -43.49 -14.17 6.97
N PRO A 24 -42.45 -14.92 7.43
CA PRO A 24 -42.00 -14.87 8.82
C PRO A 24 -41.38 -13.51 9.19
N ARG A 25 -41.82 -12.92 10.30
CA ARG A 25 -41.35 -11.61 10.79
C ARG A 25 -39.94 -11.69 11.37
N SER A 26 -39.09 -10.73 11.00
CA SER A 26 -37.73 -10.60 11.54
C SER A 26 -37.69 -10.19 13.01
N VAL A 27 -36.88 -10.90 13.81
CA VAL A 27 -36.65 -10.56 15.22
C VAL A 27 -35.81 -9.28 15.33
N LYS A 28 -36.38 -8.21 15.88
CA LYS A 28 -35.67 -6.95 16.13
C LYS A 28 -34.74 -7.10 17.34
N ARG A 29 -33.44 -6.79 17.16
CA ARG A 29 -32.46 -6.75 18.26
C ARG A 29 -32.83 -5.66 19.28
N PRO A 30 -32.70 -5.91 20.61
CA PRO A 30 -32.99 -4.92 21.63
C PRO A 30 -32.02 -3.72 21.53
N ARG A 31 -32.54 -2.52 21.78
CA ARG A 31 -31.79 -1.25 21.65
C ARG A 31 -30.90 -1.04 22.90
N PRO A 32 -29.60 -0.73 22.76
CA PRO A 32 -28.68 -0.64 23.90
C PRO A 32 -29.05 0.47 24.89
N VAL A 33 -28.94 0.15 26.18
CA VAL A 33 -29.39 1.00 27.30
C VAL A 33 -28.33 2.04 27.65
N LYS A 34 -28.64 3.32 27.44
CA LYS A 34 -27.69 4.44 27.58
C LYS A 34 -27.70 5.12 28.96
N SER A 35 -28.27 4.51 30.00
CA SER A 35 -28.34 5.06 31.36
C SER A 35 -27.69 4.10 32.36
N CYS A 36 -27.08 4.64 33.43
CA CYS A 36 -26.53 3.80 34.49
C CYS A 36 -27.66 3.06 35.23
N ILE A 37 -27.30 1.93 35.84
CA ILE A 37 -28.23 1.01 36.51
C ILE A 37 -28.99 1.75 37.63
N GLU A 38 -28.30 2.48 38.51
CA GLU A 38 -28.93 3.24 39.60
C GLU A 38 -29.95 4.30 39.12
N CYS A 39 -29.62 5.05 38.07
CA CYS A 39 -30.56 6.02 37.50
C CYS A 39 -31.74 5.31 36.82
N ARG A 40 -31.51 4.19 36.12
CA ARG A 40 -32.57 3.40 35.46
C ARG A 40 -33.55 2.83 36.48
N THR A 41 -33.07 2.11 37.49
CA THR A 41 -33.89 1.47 38.54
C THR A 41 -34.76 2.49 39.27
N ARG A 42 -34.27 3.72 39.46
CA ARG A 42 -34.98 4.79 40.16
C ARG A 42 -35.68 5.79 39.23
N LYS A 43 -35.73 5.51 37.92
CA LYS A 43 -36.32 6.37 36.86
C LYS A 43 -35.82 7.83 36.87
N LEU A 44 -34.56 8.05 37.25
CA LEU A 44 -33.91 9.36 37.29
C LEU A 44 -33.17 9.65 35.98
N ARG A 45 -33.11 10.93 35.57
CA ARG A 45 -32.32 11.36 34.41
C ARG A 45 -30.83 11.10 34.67
N CYS A 46 -30.17 10.45 33.71
CA CYS A 46 -28.75 10.14 33.73
C CYS A 46 -28.00 11.02 32.70
N ASP A 47 -26.99 11.73 33.16
CA ASP A 47 -26.07 12.58 32.36
C ASP A 47 -24.91 11.79 31.71
N ARG A 48 -24.87 10.47 31.91
CA ARG A 48 -23.95 9.51 31.26
C ARG A 48 -22.46 9.61 31.60
N LEU A 49 -22.09 10.46 32.57
CA LEU A 49 -20.75 10.47 33.16
C LEU A 49 -20.53 9.23 34.06
N LEU A 50 -19.28 8.94 34.43
CA LEU A 50 -18.92 7.85 35.34
C LEU A 50 -17.98 8.39 36.46
N PRO A 51 -18.47 8.56 37.70
CA PRO A 51 -19.87 8.45 38.12
C PRO A 51 -20.75 9.55 37.51
N CYS A 52 -22.03 9.26 37.31
CA CYS A 52 -22.99 10.23 36.79
C CYS A 52 -23.31 11.29 37.88
N SER A 53 -23.57 12.54 37.52
CA SER A 53 -23.75 13.65 38.48
C SER A 53 -24.82 13.34 39.52
N GLN A 54 -25.89 12.64 39.11
CA GLN A 54 -27.00 12.30 39.99
C GLN A 54 -26.66 11.16 40.97
N CYS A 55 -25.75 10.25 40.61
CA CYS A 55 -25.18 9.27 41.55
C CYS A 55 -24.14 9.93 42.47
N GLN A 56 -23.30 10.83 41.95
CA GLN A 56 -22.29 11.54 42.73
C GLN A 56 -22.92 12.40 43.85
N LYS A 57 -23.93 13.23 43.52
CA LYS A 57 -24.66 14.08 44.49
C LYS A 57 -25.37 13.32 45.62
N SER A 58 -25.53 12.02 45.47
CA SER A 58 -26.26 11.14 46.40
C SER A 58 -25.38 9.98 46.91
N GLN A 59 -24.08 10.06 46.65
CA GLN A 59 -23.06 9.05 46.99
C GLN A 59 -23.46 7.59 46.65
N ARG A 60 -24.09 7.40 45.48
CA ARG A 60 -24.47 6.08 44.96
C ARG A 60 -23.39 5.51 44.02
N ASN A 61 -23.24 4.19 44.07
CA ASN A 61 -22.30 3.41 43.26
C ASN A 61 -22.75 3.39 41.79
N CYS A 62 -22.24 4.32 40.98
CA CYS A 62 -22.65 4.47 39.59
C CYS A 62 -22.03 3.36 38.72
N ARG A 63 -22.88 2.48 38.17
CA ARG A 63 -22.47 1.39 37.28
C ARG A 63 -23.32 1.36 36.02
N TYR A 64 -22.68 1.11 34.88
CA TYR A 64 -23.34 0.77 33.62
C TYR A 64 -23.22 -0.75 33.42
N ALA A 65 -24.18 -1.36 32.73
CA ALA A 65 -24.03 -2.76 32.33
C ALA A 65 -22.88 -2.86 31.33
N ALA A 66 -21.97 -3.81 31.52
CA ALA A 66 -20.97 -4.13 30.51
C ALA A 66 -21.65 -4.82 29.32
N ASP A 67 -21.30 -4.43 28.10
CA ASP A 67 -21.83 -5.04 26.88
C ASP A 67 -21.43 -6.53 26.84
N GLY A 68 -22.40 -7.45 26.99
CA GLY A 68 -22.13 -8.89 26.81
C GLY A 68 -22.94 -9.90 27.63
N VAL A 69 -23.84 -9.50 28.54
CA VAL A 69 -24.69 -10.48 29.27
C VAL A 69 -26.16 -10.10 29.15
N ALA A 70 -26.92 -10.95 28.46
CA ALA A 70 -28.38 -10.89 28.47
C ALA A 70 -28.92 -11.37 29.83
N ALA A 71 -29.95 -10.70 30.34
CA ALA A 71 -30.69 -11.13 31.52
C ALA A 71 -32.18 -11.20 31.15
N ASP A 72 -32.78 -12.35 31.38
CA ASP A 72 -34.19 -12.64 31.15
C ASP A 72 -35.10 -11.91 32.16
N GLY A 73 -36.40 -11.80 31.83
CA GLY A 73 -37.45 -11.60 32.84
C GLY A 73 -38.28 -10.32 32.74
N GLU A 74 -39.48 -10.48 32.16
CA GLU A 74 -40.78 -9.91 32.61
C GLU A 74 -41.07 -8.39 32.62
N GLY A 75 -42.09 -8.03 31.83
CA GLY A 75 -43.27 -7.30 32.36
C GLY A 75 -43.29 -5.76 32.37
N GLY A 76 -44.15 -5.16 31.53
CA GLY A 76 -44.65 -3.79 31.78
C GLY A 76 -44.91 -2.94 30.53
N ASN A 77 -46.19 -2.77 30.15
CA ASN A 77 -46.63 -1.82 29.12
C ASN A 77 -46.47 -0.36 29.57
N SER A 78 -46.14 0.54 28.64
CA SER A 78 -46.86 1.82 28.45
C SER A 78 -46.47 2.48 27.13
N GLU A 79 -47.47 2.98 26.41
CA GLU A 79 -47.33 3.92 25.30
C GLU A 79 -47.00 5.33 25.86
N GLY A 80 -46.63 6.29 24.99
CA GLY A 80 -46.37 7.68 25.42
C GLY A 80 -45.44 8.49 24.51
N SER A 81 -45.98 8.88 23.36
CA SER A 81 -45.76 10.04 22.49
C SER A 81 -44.65 11.10 22.75
N ASP A 82 -44.20 11.66 21.62
CA ASP A 82 -44.03 13.10 21.32
C ASP A 82 -42.70 13.89 21.43
N VAL A 83 -42.33 14.39 20.23
CA VAL A 83 -41.94 15.76 19.85
C VAL A 83 -40.46 16.21 19.97
N GLU A 84 -40.13 17.03 18.96
CA GLU A 84 -38.85 17.62 18.60
C GLU A 84 -38.34 18.66 19.62
N ALA A 85 -37.03 18.96 19.58
CA ALA A 85 -36.54 20.25 19.07
C ALA A 85 -35.01 20.38 19.22
N ALA A 86 -34.42 21.23 18.39
CA ALA A 86 -32.98 21.44 18.29
C ALA A 86 -32.36 22.18 19.50
N THR A 87 -31.05 22.01 19.69
CA THR A 87 -30.11 23.14 19.50
C THR A 87 -28.66 22.68 19.54
N GLU A 88 -27.88 23.16 18.57
CA GLU A 88 -26.42 23.07 18.61
C GLU A 88 -25.86 24.04 19.67
N ARG A 89 -24.73 23.68 20.30
CA ARG A 89 -23.57 24.58 20.50
C ARG A 89 -22.40 23.84 21.13
N ALA A 90 -21.24 23.92 20.47
CA ALA A 90 -19.96 23.57 21.07
C ALA A 90 -19.48 24.69 22.02
N PRO A 91 -18.73 24.36 23.10
CA PRO A 91 -17.88 25.33 23.77
C PRO A 91 -16.39 25.12 23.43
N LYS A 92 -15.68 26.24 23.33
CA LYS A 92 -14.25 26.33 23.00
C LYS A 92 -13.35 25.97 24.19
N ARG A 93 -12.10 25.60 23.91
CA ARG A 93 -11.00 25.58 24.89
C ARG A 93 -10.78 26.98 25.46
N ILE A 94 -10.58 27.09 26.77
CA ILE A 94 -9.81 28.17 27.41
C ILE A 94 -8.83 27.54 28.40
N ASN A 95 -7.63 28.12 28.44
CA ASN A 95 -6.49 27.71 29.24
C ASN A 95 -6.51 28.47 30.59
N VAL A 96 -6.13 27.83 31.70
CA VAL A 96 -5.96 28.51 32.99
C VAL A 96 -4.68 28.04 33.67
N GLN A 97 -3.80 28.99 33.99
CA GLN A 97 -2.70 28.81 34.93
C GLN A 97 -2.88 29.76 36.12
N ASN A 98 -2.84 29.16 37.31
CA ASN A 98 -2.35 29.64 38.61
C ASN A 98 -2.85 30.95 39.26
N GLY A 99 -3.18 30.79 40.55
CA GLY A 99 -2.80 31.73 41.62
C GLY A 99 -3.87 32.75 41.99
N SER A 100 -4.64 32.52 43.06
CA SER A 100 -4.36 32.98 44.45
C SER A 100 -4.53 34.49 44.62
N THR A 101 -5.30 35.03 45.56
CA THR A 101 -5.38 34.74 47.01
C THR A 101 -6.75 35.17 47.58
N THR A 102 -7.38 34.38 48.47
CA THR A 102 -7.42 34.55 49.95
C THR A 102 -8.17 35.79 50.48
N SER A 103 -9.13 35.57 51.37
CA SER A 103 -9.38 36.41 52.57
C SER A 103 -10.33 35.71 53.56
N GLN A 104 -9.86 35.44 54.78
CA GLN A 104 -10.68 35.32 55.98
C GLN A 104 -10.43 36.55 56.85
N SER A 105 -11.43 37.01 57.60
CA SER A 105 -11.35 37.37 59.03
C SER A 105 -12.46 38.34 59.46
N THR A 106 -12.77 38.33 60.76
CA THR A 106 -13.36 39.46 61.48
C THR A 106 -12.37 39.93 62.55
N LEU A 107 -12.38 41.24 62.81
CA LEU A 107 -11.49 42.09 63.63
C LEU A 107 -11.24 41.60 65.10
N PRO A 108 -10.27 42.16 65.90
CA PRO A 108 -9.41 43.35 65.67
C PRO A 108 -7.89 43.28 66.05
N SER A 109 -7.06 43.97 65.24
CA SER A 109 -5.82 44.77 65.50
C SER A 109 -4.46 44.23 66.06
N HIS A 110 -3.40 44.64 65.33
CA HIS A 110 -1.95 44.86 65.62
C HIS A 110 -0.87 43.72 65.67
N ASN A 111 -0.01 43.78 64.63
CA ASN A 111 1.45 43.54 64.46
C ASN A 111 2.21 42.27 64.92
N ASP A 112 2.89 41.64 63.93
CA ASP A 112 4.15 40.85 63.90
C ASP A 112 4.43 39.80 64.99
N PRO A 113 4.76 38.52 64.62
CA PRO A 113 6.18 38.22 64.32
C PRO A 113 6.42 36.97 63.39
N ASN A 114 7.60 36.33 63.55
CA ASN A 114 8.26 35.34 62.68
C ASN A 114 8.42 33.95 63.35
N LYS A 115 8.73 32.89 62.58
CA LYS A 115 9.27 31.53 62.95
C LYS A 115 8.39 30.39 63.56
N SER A 116 8.10 29.40 62.70
CA SER A 116 8.43 27.94 62.79
C SER A 116 8.10 27.03 64.02
N ARG A 117 7.32 25.94 63.81
CA ARG A 117 7.77 24.50 63.82
C ARG A 117 6.63 23.44 63.71
N SER A 118 6.81 22.45 62.80
CA SER A 118 6.54 20.98 62.88
C SER A 118 5.59 20.42 63.97
N LEU A 119 4.67 19.45 63.78
CA LEU A 119 4.53 18.31 62.85
C LEU A 119 3.07 18.22 62.28
N GLN A 120 2.48 17.18 61.64
CA GLN A 120 2.85 15.77 61.32
C GLN A 120 2.21 15.32 59.98
N VAL A 121 2.20 14.00 59.63
CA VAL A 121 1.83 13.49 58.29
C VAL A 121 1.00 12.18 58.35
N SER A 122 0.20 11.91 57.31
CA SER A 122 -0.35 10.58 56.95
C SER A 122 -0.30 10.31 55.43
N ALA A 123 0.89 10.23 54.80
CA ALA A 123 1.73 9.02 54.70
C ALA A 123 0.99 7.82 54.07
N SER A 124 0.02 7.27 54.79
CA SER A 124 -0.74 6.05 54.49
C SER A 124 -1.21 5.84 53.03
N ILE A 125 -1.59 6.90 52.30
CA ILE A 125 -2.11 6.76 50.93
C ILE A 125 -0.99 6.64 49.88
N LEU A 126 0.10 7.40 50.03
CA LEU A 126 1.22 7.34 49.08
C LEU A 126 1.99 6.03 49.23
N ASP A 127 2.10 5.52 50.46
CA ASP A 127 2.73 4.22 50.74
C ASP A 127 1.92 3.04 50.17
N ASP A 128 0.58 3.08 50.19
CA ASP A 128 -0.23 2.03 49.53
C ASP A 128 -0.13 2.08 47.99
N TYR A 129 -0.06 3.28 47.38
CA TYR A 129 0.22 3.39 45.95
C TYR A 129 1.63 2.93 45.59
N GLY A 130 2.64 3.26 46.40
CA GLY A 130 4.01 2.76 46.27
C GLY A 130 4.05 1.23 46.33
N ALA A 131 3.51 0.64 47.40
CA ALA A 131 3.46 -0.80 47.60
C ALA A 131 2.62 -1.53 46.54
N ARG A 132 1.66 -0.88 45.88
CA ARG A 132 0.90 -1.45 44.74
C ARG A 132 1.67 -1.34 43.43
N LEU A 133 2.42 -0.26 43.21
CA LEU A 133 3.28 -0.10 42.05
C LEU A 133 4.46 -1.08 42.11
N GLU A 134 5.10 -1.20 43.27
CA GLU A 134 6.20 -2.13 43.52
C GLU A 134 5.75 -3.60 43.40
N ARG A 135 4.54 -3.95 43.85
CA ARG A 135 3.92 -5.27 43.58
C ARG A 135 3.65 -5.50 42.08
N LEU A 136 3.23 -4.47 41.34
CA LEU A 136 3.02 -4.55 39.89
C LEU A 136 4.35 -4.74 39.15
N GLU A 137 5.39 -3.98 39.51
CA GLU A 137 6.75 -4.17 39.00
C GLU A 137 7.28 -5.56 39.34
N HIS A 138 7.07 -6.05 40.56
CA HIS A 138 7.48 -7.41 40.93
C HIS A 138 6.78 -8.50 40.10
N VAL A 139 5.51 -8.32 39.73
CA VAL A 139 4.75 -9.24 38.86
C VAL A 139 5.22 -9.14 37.40
N VAL A 140 5.47 -7.93 36.90
CA VAL A 140 5.94 -7.70 35.52
C VAL A 140 7.39 -8.19 35.34
N LEU A 141 8.27 -7.95 36.32
CA LEU A 141 9.67 -8.38 36.28
C LEU A 141 9.82 -9.89 36.53
N LYS A 142 9.03 -10.51 37.41
CA LYS A 142 8.99 -12.00 37.50
C LYS A 142 8.39 -12.67 36.27
N SER A 143 7.68 -11.94 35.41
CA SER A 143 7.19 -12.47 34.13
C SER A 143 8.27 -12.48 33.03
N ASN A 144 9.40 -11.79 33.22
CA ASN A 144 10.36 -11.46 32.15
C ASN A 144 11.83 -11.80 32.45
N SER A 145 12.15 -12.61 33.47
CA SER A 145 13.53 -13.08 33.73
C SER A 145 13.64 -14.62 33.79
N PRO A 146 14.64 -15.24 33.14
CA PRO A 146 14.86 -16.69 33.18
C PRO A 146 15.79 -17.16 34.32
N SER A 147 15.67 -18.46 34.65
CA SER A 147 16.65 -19.38 35.28
C SER A 147 16.60 -19.74 36.79
N ALA A 148 16.75 -21.05 37.03
CA ALA A 148 17.33 -21.82 38.16
C ALA A 148 16.68 -21.92 39.58
N GLY A 149 16.60 -23.16 40.10
CA GLY A 149 16.76 -23.48 41.55
C GLY A 149 15.60 -24.19 42.29
N ALA A 150 15.70 -25.50 42.54
CA ALA A 150 14.69 -26.39 43.16
C ALA A 150 14.49 -26.29 44.70
N PHE A 151 13.30 -26.68 45.24
CA PHE A 151 13.07 -27.85 46.17
C PHE A 151 11.69 -27.85 46.91
N GLY A 152 11.07 -29.04 47.09
CA GLY A 152 9.94 -29.35 48.03
C GLY A 152 8.50 -29.11 47.51
N LYS A 153 7.65 -30.12 47.22
CA LYS A 153 6.84 -31.02 48.13
C LYS A 153 5.73 -30.28 48.92
N ASP A 154 4.46 -30.72 48.99
CA ASP A 154 3.83 -32.02 48.65
C ASP A 154 2.26 -31.95 48.59
N PHE A 155 1.59 -32.84 47.81
CA PHE A 155 0.16 -33.31 47.87
C PHE A 155 -1.05 -32.30 47.72
N SER A 156 -2.22 -32.59 47.07
CA SER A 156 -2.86 -33.84 46.55
C SER A 156 -3.80 -33.65 45.33
N SER A 157 -3.81 -34.67 44.44
CA SER A 157 -4.93 -35.27 43.66
C SER A 157 -5.95 -34.44 42.84
N GLY A 158 -6.04 -34.74 41.53
CA GLY A 158 -7.21 -34.45 40.67
C GLY A 158 -6.91 -34.50 39.16
N HIS A 159 -7.12 -35.64 38.49
CA HIS A 159 -6.80 -35.80 37.06
C HIS A 159 -7.75 -35.03 36.12
N HIS A 160 -7.19 -34.25 35.19
CA HIS A 160 -7.55 -34.30 33.76
C HIS A 160 -6.37 -33.79 32.90
N HIS A 161 -5.97 -34.57 31.89
CA HIS A 161 -4.86 -34.21 30.99
C HIS A 161 -5.27 -33.15 29.97
N ALA A 162 -4.83 -31.91 30.18
CA ALA A 162 -4.67 -30.92 29.10
C ALA A 162 -3.38 -30.14 29.36
N ASN A 163 -2.33 -30.45 28.60
CA ASN A 163 -1.02 -29.81 28.75
C ASN A 163 -1.13 -28.32 28.36
N PRO A 164 -0.99 -27.35 29.29
CA PRO A 164 -1.00 -25.94 28.94
C PRO A 164 0.34 -25.61 28.31
N ARG A 165 0.46 -25.84 26.98
CA ARG A 165 1.50 -25.21 26.17
C ARG A 165 1.48 -23.72 26.51
N ARG A 166 2.51 -23.23 27.21
CA ARG A 166 2.76 -21.80 27.35
C ARG A 166 2.72 -21.23 25.94
N LYS A 167 1.68 -20.45 25.62
CA LYS A 167 1.57 -19.76 24.34
C LYS A 167 2.69 -18.72 24.30
N ILE A 168 3.83 -19.12 23.76
CA ILE A 168 4.93 -18.22 23.46
C ILE A 168 4.37 -17.25 22.44
N LYS A 169 4.15 -15.99 22.84
CA LYS A 169 3.88 -14.94 21.87
C LYS A 169 5.08 -14.86 20.95
N LEU A 170 4.85 -14.86 19.64
CA LEU A 170 5.91 -14.59 18.69
C LEU A 170 6.35 -13.12 18.86
N LEU A 171 7.37 -12.91 19.69
CA LEU A 171 7.98 -11.61 19.95
C LEU A 171 8.79 -11.19 18.73
N ALA A 172 8.09 -10.76 17.69
CA ALA A 172 8.66 -10.01 16.58
C ALA A 172 8.95 -8.58 17.09
N SER A 173 10.15 -8.07 16.84
CA SER A 173 10.61 -6.82 17.48
C SER A 173 9.82 -5.62 16.98
N SER A 174 9.13 -4.92 17.88
CA SER A 174 8.26 -3.79 17.50
C SER A 174 9.03 -2.68 16.74
N CYS A 175 10.31 -2.46 17.08
CA CYS A 175 11.14 -1.45 16.42
C CYS A 175 11.53 -1.80 14.97
N THR A 176 11.46 -3.07 14.55
CA THR A 176 11.81 -3.49 13.18
C THR A 176 10.58 -3.61 12.27
N ILE A 177 9.37 -3.49 12.84
CA ILE A 177 8.10 -3.69 12.14
C ILE A 177 7.31 -2.39 12.00
N ARG A 178 7.35 -1.51 13.01
CA ARG A 178 6.52 -0.30 13.08
C ARG A 178 7.31 0.86 13.71
N GLY A 179 6.97 2.09 13.32
CA GLY A 179 7.54 3.31 13.87
C GLY A 179 6.52 4.45 13.87
N LEU A 180 6.60 5.31 14.89
CA LEU A 180 5.79 6.52 14.99
C LEU A 180 6.73 7.72 15.21
N ALA A 181 6.72 8.68 14.30
CA ALA A 181 7.34 9.99 14.55
C ALA A 181 6.32 10.92 15.18
N ILE A 182 6.76 11.73 16.15
CA ILE A 182 5.93 12.74 16.83
C ILE A 182 6.70 14.07 16.79
N LYS A 183 6.12 15.10 16.16
CA LYS A 183 6.70 16.46 16.08
C LYS A 183 5.86 17.41 16.94
N GLY A 184 6.47 17.94 17.99
CA GLY A 184 5.73 18.67 19.03
C GLY A 184 4.81 17.73 19.81
N THR A 185 3.59 18.17 20.12
CA THR A 185 2.62 17.39 20.92
C THR A 185 1.47 16.79 20.12
N THR A 186 1.24 17.21 18.87
CA THR A 186 0.01 16.88 18.11
C THR A 186 0.22 16.29 16.74
N ARG A 187 1.40 16.45 16.12
CA ARG A 187 1.66 15.95 14.75
C ARG A 187 2.33 14.59 14.82
N THR A 188 1.63 13.55 14.41
CA THR A 188 2.14 12.17 14.38
C THR A 188 2.24 11.64 12.95
N ARG A 189 3.16 10.70 12.71
CA ARG A 189 3.23 9.94 11.45
C ARG A 189 3.64 8.50 11.70
N TYR A 190 2.84 7.58 11.18
CA TYR A 190 3.13 6.16 11.16
C TYR A 190 4.08 5.79 10.02
N PHE A 191 4.96 4.83 10.28
CA PHE A 191 5.83 4.16 9.32
C PHE A 191 5.76 2.65 9.61
N GLY A 192 5.61 1.82 8.60
CA GLY A 192 5.71 0.37 8.76
C GLY A 192 7.04 -0.21 8.29
N GLN A 193 7.11 -1.54 8.28
CA GLN A 193 8.30 -2.34 8.02
C GLN A 193 8.99 -2.07 6.67
N ASN A 194 8.27 -1.58 5.66
CA ASN A 194 8.82 -1.22 4.35
C ASN A 194 9.38 0.23 4.30
N SER A 195 9.72 0.82 5.45
CA SER A 195 10.33 2.15 5.54
C SER A 195 11.82 2.05 5.87
N THR A 196 12.65 2.76 5.09
CA THR A 196 14.10 2.96 5.33
C THR A 196 14.39 3.33 6.80
N ARG A 197 13.59 4.21 7.40
CA ARG A 197 13.72 4.62 8.82
C ARG A 197 13.60 3.44 9.77
N VAL A 198 12.67 2.53 9.51
CA VAL A 198 12.37 1.35 10.34
C VAL A 198 13.45 0.28 10.13
N LEU A 199 13.87 0.03 8.89
CA LEU A 199 14.98 -0.90 8.61
C LEU A 199 16.32 -0.44 9.20
N LEU A 200 16.56 0.87 9.30
CA LEU A 200 17.72 1.41 10.01
C LEU A 200 17.77 1.10 11.52
N ASN A 201 16.71 0.53 12.12
CA ASN A 201 16.75 -0.01 13.50
C ASN A 201 17.54 -1.33 13.59
N LEU A 202 17.91 -1.96 12.48
CA LEU A 202 18.68 -3.21 12.44
C LEU A 202 20.21 -2.99 12.46
N PHE A 203 20.65 -1.74 12.29
CA PHE A 203 22.03 -1.37 11.99
C PHE A 203 22.54 -0.27 12.92
N ASP A 204 22.70 -0.58 14.21
CA ASP A 204 23.12 0.40 15.22
C ASP A 204 24.47 1.06 14.93
N GLU A 205 25.46 0.33 14.39
CA GLU A 205 26.75 0.91 13.99
C GLU A 205 26.58 1.92 12.84
N ALA A 206 25.75 1.60 11.83
CA ALA A 206 25.49 2.49 10.70
C ALA A 206 24.66 3.72 11.10
N ARG A 207 23.71 3.54 12.01
CA ARG A 207 22.96 4.61 12.67
C ARG A 207 23.87 5.52 13.48
N ALA A 208 24.73 4.95 14.32
CA ALA A 208 25.70 5.69 15.11
C ALA A 208 26.64 6.50 14.20
N PHE A 209 27.16 5.90 13.12
CA PHE A 209 27.96 6.59 12.10
C PHE A 209 27.19 7.75 11.44
N MET A 210 25.96 7.50 10.99
CA MET A 210 25.16 8.53 10.30
C MET A 210 24.87 9.71 11.20
N PHE A 211 24.49 9.48 12.46
CA PHE A 211 24.06 10.50 13.41
C PHE A 211 25.16 10.95 14.38
N HIS A 212 26.43 10.55 14.15
CA HIS A 212 27.55 10.98 14.97
C HIS A 212 27.73 12.49 14.88
N ARG A 213 27.79 13.17 16.03
CA ARG A 213 27.89 14.64 16.09
C ARG A 213 29.24 15.18 15.63
N THR A 214 30.29 14.38 15.73
CA THR A 214 31.64 14.66 15.23
C THR A 214 31.94 13.79 14.03
N LYS A 215 31.72 14.31 12.82
CA LYS A 215 32.25 13.76 11.57
C LYS A 215 33.59 14.42 11.26
N THR A 216 34.50 13.70 10.59
CA THR A 216 35.71 14.29 10.00
C THR A 216 35.31 15.41 9.03
N GLY A 217 36.15 16.44 8.88
CA GLY A 217 35.79 17.67 8.14
C GLY A 217 35.31 17.39 6.71
N ASP A 218 36.05 16.55 5.99
CA ASP A 218 35.77 16.01 4.66
C ASP A 218 34.40 15.30 4.56
N LEU A 219 34.09 14.39 5.50
CA LEU A 219 32.77 13.74 5.55
C LEU A 219 31.65 14.75 5.83
N LYS A 220 31.87 15.71 6.74
CA LYS A 220 30.88 16.73 7.06
C LYS A 220 30.54 17.58 5.84
N GLU A 221 31.56 18.02 5.10
CA GLU A 221 31.39 18.77 3.86
C GLU A 221 30.65 17.96 2.79
N THR A 222 31.05 16.70 2.58
CA THR A 222 30.37 15.81 1.62
C THR A 222 28.89 15.65 1.95
N PHE A 223 28.52 15.43 3.22
CA PHE A 223 27.11 15.35 3.64
C PHE A 223 26.34 16.66 3.39
N ILE A 224 26.96 17.83 3.62
CA ILE A 224 26.35 19.14 3.34
C ILE A 224 26.13 19.32 1.83
N ASN A 225 27.10 18.94 1.00
CA ASN A 225 26.99 19.01 -0.46
C ASN A 225 25.87 18.11 -0.98
N ILE A 226 25.78 16.85 -0.51
CA ILE A 226 24.66 15.94 -0.83
C ILE A 226 23.31 16.53 -0.37
N GLN A 227 23.26 17.21 0.78
CA GLN A 227 22.02 17.89 1.21
C GLN A 227 21.62 19.04 0.27
N ARG A 228 22.57 19.84 -0.24
CA ARG A 228 22.27 20.89 -1.22
C ARG A 228 21.72 20.28 -2.51
N ILE A 229 22.35 19.21 -3.02
CA ILE A 229 21.89 18.45 -4.18
C ILE A 229 20.46 17.93 -3.94
N HIS A 230 20.20 17.32 -2.79
CA HIS A 230 18.88 16.80 -2.41
C HIS A 230 17.79 17.89 -2.45
N LYS A 231 18.06 19.07 -1.88
CA LYS A 231 17.12 20.22 -1.93
C LYS A 231 16.92 20.73 -3.36
N SER A 232 17.98 20.78 -4.18
CA SER A 232 17.90 21.19 -5.58
C SER A 232 17.04 20.24 -6.40
N LEU A 233 17.24 18.92 -6.25
CA LEU A 233 16.46 17.90 -6.94
C LEU A 233 14.99 17.89 -6.50
N GLN A 234 14.69 18.09 -5.21
CA GLN A 234 13.32 18.25 -4.74
C GLN A 234 12.61 19.46 -5.37
N GLU A 235 13.31 20.59 -5.50
CA GLU A 235 12.76 21.80 -6.12
C GLU A 235 12.59 21.63 -7.64
N GLU A 236 13.50 20.91 -8.31
CA GLU A 236 13.34 20.49 -9.70
C GLU A 236 12.14 19.57 -9.88
N HIS A 237 12.00 18.52 -9.07
CA HIS A 237 10.86 17.60 -9.08
C HIS A 237 9.55 18.33 -8.82
N ARG A 238 9.54 19.30 -7.89
CA ARG A 238 8.37 20.14 -7.61
C ARG A 238 7.96 20.95 -8.84
N LYS A 239 8.91 21.53 -9.59
CA LYS A 239 8.64 22.24 -10.85
C LYS A 239 8.17 21.30 -11.95
N ALA A 240 8.83 20.16 -12.13
CA ALA A 240 8.47 19.14 -13.11
C ALA A 240 7.08 18.53 -12.86
N LEU A 241 6.57 18.58 -11.61
CA LEU A 241 5.21 18.17 -11.26
C LEU A 241 4.17 19.31 -11.30
N THR A 242 4.55 20.55 -11.63
CA THR A 242 3.55 21.63 -11.80
C THR A 242 2.80 21.50 -13.12
N PRO A 243 1.46 21.48 -13.13
CA PRO A 243 0.68 21.56 -14.35
C PRO A 243 0.87 22.89 -15.09
N ILE A 244 0.70 22.88 -16.41
CA ILE A 244 0.75 24.08 -17.24
C ILE A 244 -0.58 24.85 -17.06
N THR A 245 -0.51 25.97 -16.34
CA THR A 245 -1.67 26.82 -15.97
C THR A 245 -2.45 27.32 -17.18
N VAL A 246 -1.78 27.59 -18.32
CA VAL A 246 -2.43 27.99 -19.59
C VAL A 246 -3.52 27.01 -20.03
N TYR A 247 -3.34 25.71 -19.76
CA TYR A 247 -4.38 24.70 -19.99
C TYR A 247 -5.29 24.55 -18.76
N VAL A 248 -4.73 24.34 -17.56
CA VAL A 248 -5.53 23.99 -16.37
C VAL A 248 -6.47 25.10 -15.90
N ASP A 249 -6.07 26.36 -16.00
CA ASP A 249 -6.82 27.52 -15.50
C ASP A 249 -7.64 28.23 -16.59
N SER A 250 -7.57 27.75 -17.83
CA SER A 250 -8.30 28.34 -18.97
C SER A 250 -9.81 28.12 -18.88
N MET A 251 -10.57 29.16 -19.22
CA MET A 251 -12.04 29.18 -19.24
C MET A 251 -12.66 28.36 -20.38
N THR A 252 -11.85 27.78 -21.27
CA THR A 252 -12.34 26.94 -22.36
C THR A 252 -12.92 25.59 -21.85
N PRO A 253 -13.87 24.97 -22.57
CA PRO A 253 -14.44 23.68 -22.19
C PRO A 253 -13.37 22.61 -21.95
N ILE A 254 -13.53 21.81 -20.89
CA ILE A 254 -12.50 20.86 -20.45
C ILE A 254 -12.18 19.80 -21.52
N GLN A 255 -13.19 19.34 -22.28
CA GLN A 255 -13.02 18.44 -23.41
C GLN A 255 -12.12 19.04 -24.50
N LYS A 256 -12.32 20.33 -24.83
CA LYS A 256 -11.47 21.02 -25.80
C LYS A 256 -10.02 21.09 -25.30
N ARG A 257 -9.82 21.47 -24.05
CA ARG A 257 -8.47 21.54 -23.44
C ARG A 257 -7.76 20.19 -23.40
N MET A 258 -8.51 19.11 -23.19
CA MET A 258 -7.98 17.74 -23.25
C MET A 258 -7.59 17.34 -24.68
N ALA A 259 -8.33 17.78 -25.70
CA ALA A 259 -7.98 17.57 -27.10
C ALA A 259 -6.78 18.45 -27.54
N ASP A 260 -6.71 19.70 -27.10
CA ASP A 260 -5.63 20.66 -27.43
C ASP A 260 -4.24 20.19 -26.93
N ILE A 261 -4.17 19.26 -25.97
CA ILE A 261 -2.92 18.65 -25.47
C ILE A 261 -2.62 17.25 -26.02
N LEU A 262 -3.44 16.72 -26.94
CA LEU A 262 -3.18 15.42 -27.54
C LEU A 262 -1.97 15.46 -28.49
N PRO A 263 -1.05 14.47 -28.42
CA PRO A 263 -0.06 14.24 -29.46
C PRO A 263 -0.70 13.91 -30.83
N LYS A 264 0.13 13.93 -31.87
CA LYS A 264 -0.23 13.43 -33.21
C LYS A 264 -0.70 11.97 -33.15
N LYS A 265 -1.66 11.56 -34.01
CA LYS A 265 -2.22 10.19 -34.04
C LYS A 265 -1.12 9.10 -33.99
N SER A 266 -0.07 9.23 -34.79
CA SER A 266 1.05 8.27 -34.82
C SER A 266 1.76 8.07 -33.47
N VAL A 267 1.88 9.13 -32.66
CA VAL A 267 2.44 9.06 -31.30
C VAL A 267 1.42 8.42 -30.35
N CYS A 268 0.14 8.77 -30.48
CA CYS A 268 -0.93 8.13 -29.72
C CYS A 268 -1.01 6.62 -29.99
N ASP A 269 -0.93 6.18 -31.25
CA ASP A 269 -0.94 4.77 -31.65
C ASP A 269 0.19 3.98 -30.95
N GLN A 270 1.41 4.53 -30.96
CA GLN A 270 2.59 3.93 -30.34
C GLN A 270 2.47 3.85 -28.81
N LEU A 271 1.96 4.91 -28.17
CA LEU A 271 1.76 4.95 -26.72
C LEU A 271 0.66 3.99 -26.26
N ILE A 272 -0.40 3.83 -27.06
CA ILE A 272 -1.43 2.81 -26.83
C ILE A 272 -0.82 1.41 -26.93
N GLN A 273 0.03 1.11 -27.92
CA GLN A 273 0.70 -0.21 -27.98
C GLN A 273 1.58 -0.48 -26.75
N VAL A 274 2.27 0.53 -26.21
CA VAL A 274 3.08 0.39 -24.98
C VAL A 274 2.19 0.15 -23.74
N PHE A 275 1.03 0.81 -23.64
CA PHE A 275 0.07 0.55 -22.58
C PHE A 275 -0.54 -0.87 -22.69
N LEU A 276 -1.00 -1.25 -23.88
CA LEU A 276 -1.63 -2.54 -24.14
C LEU A 276 -0.65 -3.70 -23.91
N GLY A 277 0.55 -3.66 -24.50
CA GLY A 277 1.63 -4.62 -24.30
C GLY A 277 2.38 -4.51 -22.96
N GLY A 278 1.86 -3.68 -22.06
CA GLY A 278 2.40 -3.37 -20.73
C GLY A 278 1.33 -3.57 -19.65
N SER A 279 0.76 -2.48 -19.15
CA SER A 279 -0.12 -2.47 -17.97
C SER A 279 -1.43 -3.26 -18.13
N GLU A 280 -2.07 -3.15 -19.31
CA GLU A 280 -3.35 -3.81 -19.58
C GLU A 280 -3.15 -5.32 -19.70
N THR A 281 -2.25 -5.79 -20.60
CA THR A 281 -1.84 -7.20 -20.71
C THR A 281 -1.40 -7.81 -19.36
N ALA A 282 -0.61 -7.08 -18.56
CA ALA A 282 0.14 -7.72 -17.48
C ALA A 282 -0.62 -7.95 -16.19
N LEU A 283 -1.58 -7.09 -15.79
CA LEU A 283 -2.33 -7.26 -14.53
C LEU A 283 -3.64 -6.46 -14.46
N TYR A 284 -3.64 -5.24 -15.01
CA TYR A 284 -4.67 -4.25 -14.72
C TYR A 284 -5.65 -4.14 -15.87
N ARG A 285 -6.44 -5.20 -16.11
CA ARG A 285 -7.45 -5.23 -17.16
C ARG A 285 -8.59 -4.25 -16.86
N THR A 286 -8.50 -3.07 -17.44
CA THR A 286 -9.44 -1.95 -17.22
C THR A 286 -10.36 -1.71 -18.40
N LEU A 287 -9.97 -2.15 -19.60
CA LEU A 287 -10.65 -1.88 -20.84
C LEU A 287 -11.19 -3.17 -21.47
N HIS A 288 -12.09 -2.99 -22.42
CA HIS A 288 -12.35 -3.97 -23.45
C HIS A 288 -11.62 -3.51 -24.71
N ILE A 289 -10.61 -4.26 -25.17
CA ILE A 289 -9.69 -3.77 -26.21
C ILE A 289 -10.41 -3.44 -27.54
N PRO A 290 -11.32 -4.30 -28.08
CA PRO A 290 -12.07 -4.01 -29.30
C PRO A 290 -12.90 -2.73 -29.19
N THR A 291 -13.72 -2.59 -28.14
CA THR A 291 -14.57 -1.41 -27.93
C THR A 291 -13.75 -0.12 -27.74
N PHE A 292 -12.58 -0.19 -27.10
CA PHE A 292 -11.69 0.97 -26.99
C PHE A 292 -11.07 1.36 -28.34
N ARG A 293 -10.70 0.38 -29.19
CA ARG A 293 -10.17 0.63 -30.54
C ARG A 293 -11.23 1.26 -31.44
N GLU A 294 -12.46 0.74 -31.42
CA GLU A 294 -13.59 1.32 -32.15
C GLU A 294 -13.84 2.79 -31.76
N GLN A 295 -13.88 3.11 -30.46
CA GLN A 295 -14.01 4.49 -29.99
C GLN A 295 -12.83 5.38 -30.40
N TYR A 296 -11.62 4.81 -30.44
CA TYR A 296 -10.42 5.52 -30.88
C TYR A 296 -10.43 5.86 -32.37
N ASP A 297 -10.81 4.92 -33.23
CA ASP A 297 -10.90 5.20 -34.66
C ASP A 297 -12.08 6.15 -34.97
N THR A 298 -13.23 5.96 -34.32
CA THR A 298 -14.37 6.91 -34.34
C THR A 298 -13.96 8.35 -34.01
N TYR A 299 -13.09 8.52 -32.99
CA TYR A 299 -12.58 9.83 -32.59
C TYR A 299 -11.72 10.49 -33.69
N TRP A 300 -10.85 9.72 -34.34
CA TRP A 300 -9.99 10.25 -35.41
C TRP A 300 -10.71 10.45 -36.75
N GLU A 301 -11.88 9.84 -36.95
CA GLU A 301 -12.80 10.15 -38.04
C GLU A 301 -13.55 11.49 -37.84
N GLY A 302 -13.43 12.11 -36.66
CA GLY A 302 -14.05 13.39 -36.32
C GLY A 302 -15.39 13.28 -35.61
N HIS A 303 -15.84 12.08 -35.28
CA HIS A 303 -17.01 11.85 -34.43
C HIS A 303 -16.61 11.87 -32.95
N MET A 304 -17.45 12.42 -32.07
CA MET A 304 -17.19 12.39 -30.63
C MET A 304 -17.73 11.09 -30.01
N PRO A 305 -16.87 10.20 -29.47
CA PRO A 305 -17.32 9.05 -28.69
C PRO A 305 -17.83 9.50 -27.30
N ALA A 306 -18.09 8.55 -26.40
CA ALA A 306 -18.57 8.82 -25.05
C ALA A 306 -17.69 9.83 -24.28
N ASP A 307 -18.31 10.66 -23.42
CA ASP A 307 -17.63 11.73 -22.66
C ASP A 307 -16.41 11.26 -21.83
N SER A 308 -16.38 9.98 -21.44
CA SER A 308 -15.29 9.36 -20.68
C SER A 308 -14.11 8.91 -21.55
N PHE A 309 -14.26 8.76 -22.87
CA PHE A 309 -13.20 8.25 -23.75
C PHE A 309 -11.94 9.14 -23.73
N LEU A 310 -12.09 10.45 -23.94
CA LEU A 310 -10.95 11.37 -24.00
C LEU A 310 -10.12 11.41 -22.69
N PRO A 311 -10.71 11.47 -21.48
CA PRO A 311 -9.94 11.38 -20.25
C PRO A 311 -9.36 9.97 -19.97
N GLN A 312 -9.97 8.89 -20.48
CA GLN A 312 -9.35 7.55 -20.47
C GLN A 312 -8.13 7.52 -21.39
N LEU A 313 -8.25 8.00 -22.63
CA LEU A 313 -7.16 8.12 -23.61
C LEU A 313 -5.98 8.90 -23.03
N LEU A 314 -6.19 10.10 -22.48
CA LEU A 314 -5.11 10.87 -21.84
C LEU A 314 -4.41 10.10 -20.73
N SER A 315 -5.16 9.34 -19.91
CA SER A 315 -4.59 8.53 -18.83
C SER A 315 -3.74 7.37 -19.37
N ILE A 316 -4.20 6.70 -20.44
CA ILE A 316 -3.48 5.64 -21.17
C ILE A 316 -2.17 6.18 -21.76
N LEU A 317 -2.24 7.32 -22.46
CA LEU A 317 -1.08 7.99 -23.06
C LEU A 317 -0.05 8.38 -21.99
N CYS A 318 -0.49 8.90 -20.84
CA CYS A 318 0.38 9.21 -19.70
C CYS A 318 1.16 7.99 -19.20
N ILE A 319 0.50 6.82 -19.08
CA ILE A 319 1.14 5.58 -18.63
C ILE A 319 2.20 5.13 -19.65
N GLY A 320 1.85 5.07 -20.93
CA GLY A 320 2.80 4.70 -21.99
C GLY A 320 4.01 5.64 -22.08
N TYR A 321 3.76 6.95 -21.99
CA TYR A 321 4.79 7.98 -22.18
C TYR A 321 5.82 7.99 -21.05
N ARG A 322 5.46 7.55 -19.83
CA ARG A 322 6.42 7.39 -18.72
C ARG A 322 7.55 6.40 -19.04
N PHE A 323 7.30 5.39 -19.87
CA PHE A 323 8.29 4.36 -20.21
C PHE A 323 9.12 4.76 -21.43
N ILE A 324 8.47 5.15 -22.54
CA ILE A 324 9.15 5.41 -23.82
C ILE A 324 9.47 6.88 -24.09
N GLY A 325 8.65 7.82 -23.61
CA GLY A 325 8.71 9.23 -23.98
C GLY A 325 10.01 9.98 -23.63
N LEU A 326 10.27 11.06 -24.36
CA LEU A 326 11.34 12.02 -24.07
C LEU A 326 10.99 12.81 -22.81
N GLY A 327 11.98 13.06 -21.96
CA GLY A 327 11.76 13.65 -20.62
C GLY A 327 10.81 12.84 -19.71
N LYS A 328 10.42 11.62 -20.13
CA LYS A 328 9.46 10.72 -19.48
C LYS A 328 8.15 11.38 -19.06
N GLY A 329 7.73 12.43 -19.78
CA GLY A 329 6.47 13.14 -19.56
C GLY A 329 6.47 14.22 -18.48
N LEU A 330 7.62 14.47 -17.85
CA LEU A 330 7.80 15.40 -16.73
C LEU A 330 8.22 16.82 -17.16
N TYR A 331 8.47 16.99 -18.45
CA TYR A 331 8.83 18.25 -19.07
C TYR A 331 7.92 18.50 -20.27
N PRO A 332 7.59 19.75 -20.61
CA PRO A 332 6.82 20.06 -21.82
C PRO A 332 7.55 19.59 -23.07
N ASP A 333 6.95 18.64 -23.79
CA ASP A 333 7.38 18.19 -25.10
C ASP A 333 6.42 18.77 -26.16
N ARG A 334 6.93 19.07 -27.36
CA ARG A 334 6.12 19.54 -28.49
C ARG A 334 5.43 18.41 -29.22
N ASP A 335 6.04 17.23 -29.24
CA ASP A 335 5.53 16.05 -29.95
C ASP A 335 5.00 14.97 -28.99
N GLY A 336 5.12 15.19 -27.68
CA GLY A 336 4.70 14.28 -26.61
C GLY A 336 3.60 14.82 -25.69
N ILE A 337 3.31 14.10 -24.61
CA ILE A 337 2.27 14.46 -23.62
C ILE A 337 2.90 14.87 -22.28
N HIS A 338 2.42 15.99 -21.71
CA HIS A 338 2.87 16.48 -20.41
C HIS A 338 1.99 15.92 -19.28
N LEU A 339 2.50 14.91 -18.56
CA LEU A 339 1.75 14.09 -17.61
C LEU A 339 1.08 14.88 -16.48
N PRO A 340 1.74 15.83 -15.80
CA PRO A 340 1.08 16.61 -14.73
C PRO A 340 -0.12 17.41 -15.24
N THR A 341 -0.08 17.89 -16.49
CA THR A 341 -1.17 18.66 -17.09
C THR A 341 -2.32 17.76 -17.51
N ALA A 342 -2.05 16.66 -18.20
CA ALA A 342 -3.06 15.67 -18.56
C ALA A 342 -3.77 15.11 -17.31
N CYS A 343 -3.02 14.67 -16.30
CA CYS A 343 -3.57 14.19 -15.03
C CYS A 343 -4.40 15.25 -14.28
N ALA A 344 -4.04 16.54 -14.37
CA ALA A 344 -4.81 17.63 -13.77
C ALA A 344 -6.12 17.90 -14.53
N LEU A 345 -6.10 17.88 -15.87
CA LEU A 345 -7.30 18.05 -16.70
C LEU A 345 -8.30 16.90 -16.52
N VAL A 346 -7.82 15.64 -16.48
CA VAL A 346 -8.65 14.46 -16.22
C VAL A 346 -9.27 14.52 -14.82
N ARG A 347 -8.51 14.95 -13.80
CA ARG A 347 -9.03 15.17 -12.44
C ARG A 347 -10.09 16.27 -12.42
N HIS A 348 -9.86 17.39 -13.11
CA HIS A 348 -10.83 18.49 -13.19
C HIS A 348 -12.13 18.07 -13.91
N TRP A 349 -12.05 17.20 -14.94
CA TRP A 349 -13.24 16.59 -15.55
C TRP A 349 -14.02 15.73 -14.55
N LEU A 350 -13.34 14.82 -13.85
CA LEU A 350 -13.95 13.96 -12.81
C LEU A 350 -14.59 14.78 -11.67
N ASP A 351 -13.91 15.83 -11.20
CA ASP A 351 -14.40 16.72 -10.14
C ASP A 351 -15.56 17.63 -10.61
N GLY A 352 -15.82 17.69 -11.92
CA GLY A 352 -16.97 18.35 -12.54
C GLY A 352 -18.23 17.46 -12.63
N LEU A 353 -18.11 16.13 -12.54
CA LEU A 353 -19.23 15.20 -12.73
C LEU A 353 -20.29 15.27 -11.63
N ARG A 354 -21.57 15.16 -11.98
CA ARG A 354 -22.69 15.25 -11.03
C ARG A 354 -23.76 14.20 -11.31
N GLY A 355 -24.53 13.84 -10.28
CA GLY A 355 -25.69 12.95 -10.41
C GLY A 355 -25.32 11.58 -10.97
N LYS A 356 -25.99 11.16 -12.07
CA LYS A 356 -25.83 9.83 -12.67
C LYS A 356 -24.41 9.56 -13.19
N GLN A 357 -23.68 10.58 -13.64
CA GLN A 357 -22.32 10.43 -14.17
C GLN A 357 -21.33 9.83 -13.17
N LEU A 358 -21.59 10.01 -11.86
CA LEU A 358 -20.74 9.49 -10.78
C LEU A 358 -20.82 7.96 -10.60
N ILE A 359 -21.82 7.31 -11.20
CA ILE A 359 -22.03 5.85 -11.14
C ILE A 359 -21.96 5.19 -12.52
N GLU A 360 -21.48 5.90 -13.53
CA GLU A 360 -21.22 5.36 -14.86
C GLU A 360 -19.95 4.50 -14.88
N PHE A 361 -19.96 3.41 -15.64
CA PHE A 361 -18.82 2.49 -15.74
C PHE A 361 -17.58 3.17 -16.33
N GLY A 362 -17.77 4.03 -17.35
CA GLY A 362 -16.72 4.84 -17.94
C GLY A 362 -16.04 5.79 -16.95
N THR A 363 -16.80 6.37 -16.02
CA THR A 363 -16.26 7.20 -14.93
C THR A 363 -15.39 6.38 -13.98
N LEU A 364 -15.82 5.18 -13.60
CA LEU A 364 -15.02 4.28 -12.76
C LEU A 364 -13.72 3.86 -13.48
N GLN A 365 -13.79 3.51 -14.77
CA GLN A 365 -12.60 3.24 -15.59
C GLN A 365 -11.64 4.42 -15.61
N THR A 366 -12.14 5.64 -15.78
CA THR A 366 -11.33 6.87 -15.76
C THR A 366 -10.65 7.09 -14.41
N GLU A 367 -11.34 6.88 -13.28
CA GLU A 367 -10.73 6.98 -11.94
C GLU A 367 -9.59 5.95 -11.75
N VAL A 368 -9.76 4.71 -12.22
CA VAL A 368 -8.73 3.67 -12.14
C VAL A 368 -7.53 4.00 -13.03
N LEU A 369 -7.76 4.39 -14.28
CA LEU A 369 -6.70 4.77 -15.21
C LEU A 369 -5.94 6.02 -14.75
N LEU A 370 -6.65 7.04 -14.24
CA LEU A 370 -6.02 8.23 -13.66
C LEU A 370 -5.16 7.86 -12.45
N LEU A 371 -5.65 7.00 -11.55
CA LEU A 371 -4.88 6.52 -10.41
C LEU A 371 -3.60 5.80 -10.87
N MET A 372 -3.68 4.96 -11.90
CA MET A 372 -2.51 4.27 -12.48
C MET A 372 -1.52 5.27 -13.09
N ALA A 373 -1.97 6.27 -13.84
CA ALA A 373 -1.14 7.34 -14.38
C ALA A 373 -0.47 8.18 -13.27
N GLN A 374 -1.21 8.53 -12.21
CA GLN A 374 -0.69 9.31 -11.09
C GLN A 374 0.36 8.54 -10.27
N ARG A 375 0.22 7.22 -10.11
CA ARG A 375 1.23 6.36 -9.45
C ARG A 375 2.59 6.38 -10.16
N MET A 376 2.65 6.73 -11.45
CA MET A 376 3.89 6.80 -12.22
C MET A 376 4.71 8.09 -12.00
N ILE A 377 4.09 9.12 -11.41
CA ILE A 377 4.70 10.44 -11.19
C ILE A 377 4.63 10.92 -9.73
N ASN A 378 3.72 10.38 -8.91
CA ASN A 378 3.57 10.79 -7.51
C ASN A 378 4.44 9.91 -6.59
N PRO A 379 5.49 10.46 -5.93
CA PRO A 379 6.31 9.70 -4.98
C PRO A 379 5.58 9.40 -3.64
N LYS A 380 4.38 9.93 -3.41
CA LYS A 380 3.61 9.78 -2.16
C LYS A 380 2.55 8.67 -2.27
N PHE A 381 2.93 7.45 -1.88
CA PHE A 381 2.01 6.30 -1.88
C PHE A 381 0.75 6.50 -1.03
N GLN A 382 0.84 7.22 0.10
CA GLN A 382 -0.30 7.41 1.03
C GLN A 382 -1.47 8.18 0.42
N GLU A 383 -1.20 9.15 -0.45
CA GLU A 383 -2.23 9.93 -1.16
C GLU A 383 -2.94 9.04 -2.18
N SER A 384 -2.16 8.27 -2.95
CA SER A 384 -2.68 7.30 -3.92
C SER A 384 -3.49 6.19 -3.24
N TRP A 385 -3.05 5.69 -2.07
CA TRP A 385 -3.81 4.74 -1.25
C TRP A 385 -5.14 5.34 -0.74
N THR A 386 -5.11 6.59 -0.29
CA THR A 386 -6.33 7.30 0.16
C THR A 386 -7.34 7.48 -0.98
N ARG A 387 -6.87 7.87 -2.19
CA ARG A 387 -7.70 7.97 -3.40
C ARG A 387 -8.23 6.60 -3.82
N LEU A 388 -7.39 5.56 -3.82
CA LEU A 388 -7.83 4.19 -4.14
C LEU A 388 -8.95 3.71 -3.22
N GLY A 389 -8.88 3.98 -1.91
CA GLY A 389 -9.97 3.68 -1.00
C GLY A 389 -11.29 4.37 -1.35
N LEU A 390 -11.26 5.56 -1.98
CA LEU A 390 -12.46 6.21 -2.54
C LEU A 390 -12.97 5.45 -3.77
N VAL A 391 -12.10 5.10 -4.72
CA VAL A 391 -12.46 4.37 -5.95
C VAL A 391 -13.03 2.98 -5.63
N VAL A 392 -12.45 2.26 -4.67
CA VAL A 392 -13.00 0.98 -4.17
C VAL A 392 -14.41 1.18 -3.60
N ARG A 393 -14.64 2.24 -2.80
CA ARG A 393 -15.99 2.56 -2.28
C ARG A 393 -16.97 2.92 -3.40
N MET A 394 -16.55 3.63 -4.45
CA MET A 394 -17.38 3.90 -5.63
C MET A 394 -17.81 2.59 -6.32
N ALA A 395 -16.86 1.69 -6.57
CA ALA A 395 -17.15 0.36 -7.14
C ALA A 395 -18.08 -0.48 -6.24
N MET A 396 -17.91 -0.40 -4.92
CA MET A 396 -18.82 -1.05 -3.96
C MET A 396 -20.23 -0.47 -4.01
N SER A 397 -20.38 0.87 -4.09
CA SER A 397 -21.68 1.55 -4.27
C SER A 397 -22.35 1.23 -5.61
N MET A 398 -21.57 0.98 -6.67
CA MET A 398 -22.04 0.48 -7.96
C MET A 398 -22.36 -1.04 -7.95
N GLY A 399 -22.09 -1.73 -6.84
CA GLY A 399 -22.37 -3.16 -6.66
C GLY A 399 -21.39 -4.12 -7.34
N LEU A 400 -20.14 -3.72 -7.60
CA LEU A 400 -19.12 -4.60 -8.22
C LEU A 400 -18.54 -5.66 -7.27
N HIS A 401 -18.80 -5.52 -5.96
CA HIS A 401 -18.38 -6.44 -4.89
C HIS A 401 -19.31 -7.66 -4.70
N ARG A 402 -20.36 -7.77 -5.53
CA ARG A 402 -21.30 -8.88 -5.58
C ARG A 402 -21.26 -9.47 -6.98
N ASP A 403 -21.37 -10.79 -7.10
CA ASP A 403 -21.36 -11.40 -8.43
C ASP A 403 -22.66 -11.05 -9.17
N PRO A 404 -22.59 -10.70 -10.47
CA PRO A 404 -23.79 -10.42 -11.27
C PRO A 404 -24.85 -11.55 -11.23
N SER A 405 -24.44 -12.81 -11.00
CA SER A 405 -25.37 -13.95 -10.87
C SER A 405 -26.24 -13.96 -9.61
N GLU A 406 -25.95 -13.12 -8.61
CA GLU A 406 -26.78 -13.00 -7.39
C GLU A 406 -28.06 -12.16 -7.62
N PHE A 407 -28.12 -11.37 -8.69
CA PHE A 407 -29.20 -10.42 -8.91
C PHE A 407 -30.30 -11.01 -9.82
N PRO A 408 -31.59 -10.81 -9.50
CA PRO A 408 -32.70 -11.25 -10.36
C PRO A 408 -32.83 -10.41 -11.63
N GLN A 409 -32.23 -9.21 -11.65
CA GLN A 409 -32.11 -8.38 -12.85
C GLN A 409 -30.91 -8.87 -13.65
N LYS A 410 -31.15 -9.40 -14.86
CA LYS A 410 -30.09 -9.89 -15.75
C LYS A 410 -29.22 -8.74 -16.24
N VAL A 411 -28.05 -8.57 -15.63
CA VAL A 411 -26.91 -7.91 -16.28
C VAL A 411 -26.48 -8.81 -17.44
N SER A 412 -26.23 -8.25 -18.63
CA SER A 412 -25.75 -9.03 -19.78
C SER A 412 -24.46 -9.79 -19.44
N PRO A 413 -24.16 -10.92 -20.08
CA PRO A 413 -22.91 -11.65 -19.89
C PRO A 413 -21.66 -10.77 -20.09
N PHE A 414 -21.64 -9.94 -21.15
CA PHE A 414 -20.59 -8.95 -21.43
C PHE A 414 -20.30 -8.03 -20.23
N TRP A 415 -21.28 -7.22 -19.82
CA TRP A 415 -21.16 -6.33 -18.65
C TRP A 415 -20.89 -7.07 -17.34
N SER A 416 -21.34 -8.32 -17.21
CA SER A 416 -21.03 -9.14 -16.03
C SER A 416 -19.54 -9.43 -15.92
N GLU A 417 -18.90 -9.77 -17.05
CA GLU A 417 -17.49 -10.10 -17.11
C GLU A 417 -16.61 -8.85 -16.96
N LEU A 418 -16.95 -7.74 -17.62
CA LEU A 418 -16.24 -6.46 -17.42
C LEU A 418 -16.29 -5.97 -15.95
N ARG A 419 -17.41 -6.20 -15.25
CA ARG A 419 -17.52 -5.90 -13.80
C ARG A 419 -16.60 -6.76 -12.95
N ARG A 420 -16.44 -8.05 -13.26
CA ARG A 420 -15.47 -8.94 -12.59
C ARG A 420 -14.03 -8.48 -12.84
N ARG A 421 -13.67 -8.19 -14.10
CA ARG A 421 -12.33 -7.71 -14.48
C ARG A 421 -11.93 -6.45 -13.69
N ILE A 422 -12.77 -5.40 -13.69
CA ILE A 422 -12.47 -4.17 -12.92
C ILE A 422 -12.43 -4.43 -11.41
N TRP A 423 -13.32 -5.27 -10.87
CA TRP A 423 -13.29 -5.61 -9.45
C TRP A 423 -11.96 -6.25 -9.04
N TYR A 424 -11.47 -7.24 -9.79
CA TYR A 424 -10.20 -7.90 -9.50
C TYR A 424 -8.99 -6.99 -9.74
N THR A 425 -9.03 -6.08 -10.73
CA THR A 425 -8.02 -5.01 -10.87
C THR A 425 -8.00 -4.08 -9.66
N LEU A 426 -9.15 -3.69 -9.12
CA LEU A 426 -9.22 -2.88 -7.90
C LEU A 426 -8.66 -3.63 -6.67
N MET A 427 -8.93 -4.93 -6.52
CA MET A 427 -8.38 -5.73 -5.43
C MET A 427 -6.85 -5.87 -5.53
N GLU A 428 -6.31 -6.09 -6.73
CA GLU A 428 -4.86 -6.15 -6.95
C GLU A 428 -4.18 -4.80 -6.62
N LEU A 429 -4.79 -3.69 -7.04
CA LEU A 429 -4.32 -2.34 -6.71
C LEU A 429 -4.37 -2.08 -5.20
N ASP A 430 -5.49 -2.42 -4.52
CA ASP A 430 -5.69 -2.16 -3.09
C ASP A 430 -4.68 -2.93 -2.25
N LEU A 431 -4.50 -4.22 -2.55
CA LEU A 431 -3.51 -5.07 -1.92
C LEU A 431 -2.09 -4.52 -2.12
N GLN A 432 -1.69 -4.16 -3.34
CA GLN A 432 -0.35 -3.64 -3.61
C GLN A 432 -0.08 -2.31 -2.90
N MET A 433 -1.00 -1.35 -2.99
CA MET A 433 -0.85 -0.03 -2.37
C MET A 433 -0.84 -0.11 -0.86
N SER A 434 -1.66 -0.99 -0.27
CA SER A 434 -1.71 -1.24 1.17
C SER A 434 -0.40 -1.85 1.68
N MET A 435 0.20 -2.81 0.95
CA MET A 435 1.53 -3.33 1.25
C MET A 435 2.62 -2.23 1.19
N GLN A 436 2.62 -1.36 0.17
CA GLN A 436 3.58 -0.27 0.03
C GLN A 436 3.48 0.76 1.18
N CYS A 437 2.26 1.07 1.60
CA CYS A 437 1.99 1.97 2.73
C CYS A 437 2.13 1.28 4.12
N ASN A 438 2.19 -0.05 4.17
CA ASN A 438 2.09 -0.87 5.38
C ASN A 438 0.77 -0.66 6.15
N MET A 439 -0.32 -0.51 5.39
CA MET A 439 -1.69 -0.35 5.89
C MET A 439 -2.49 -1.64 5.65
N PRO A 440 -3.62 -1.84 6.35
CA PRO A 440 -4.62 -2.83 5.94
C PRO A 440 -5.22 -2.48 4.57
N ALA A 441 -5.61 -3.52 3.83
CA ALA A 441 -6.46 -3.38 2.64
C ALA A 441 -7.85 -2.84 2.99
N CYS A 442 -8.51 -2.20 2.02
CA CYS A 442 -9.88 -1.70 2.15
C CYS A 442 -10.92 -2.83 2.21
N VAL A 443 -10.62 -3.97 1.58
CA VAL A 443 -11.47 -5.16 1.50
C VAL A 443 -10.69 -6.37 2.01
N ARG A 444 -11.36 -7.30 2.69
CA ARG A 444 -10.80 -8.57 3.15
C ARG A 444 -11.32 -9.73 2.33
N ASP A 445 -10.61 -10.85 2.41
CA ASP A 445 -11.11 -12.12 1.92
C ASP A 445 -12.46 -12.46 2.61
N GLY A 446 -13.48 -12.80 1.83
CA GLY A 446 -14.85 -13.01 2.30
C GLY A 446 -15.77 -11.77 2.42
N ASP A 447 -15.27 -10.54 2.25
CA ASP A 447 -16.13 -9.33 2.25
C ASP A 447 -16.95 -9.16 0.95
N TYR A 448 -16.55 -9.86 -0.12
CA TYR A 448 -17.12 -9.82 -1.47
C TYR A 448 -17.49 -11.22 -1.96
N THR A 449 -18.42 -11.30 -2.93
CA THR A 449 -18.90 -12.57 -3.50
C THR A 449 -18.70 -12.66 -5.02
N THR A 450 -18.21 -11.59 -5.65
CA THR A 450 -17.79 -11.55 -7.06
C THR A 450 -16.81 -12.69 -7.40
N ARG A 451 -17.14 -13.50 -8.40
CA ARG A 451 -16.29 -14.61 -8.87
C ARG A 451 -15.09 -14.08 -9.67
N PRO A 452 -13.97 -14.81 -9.75
CA PRO A 452 -12.87 -14.45 -10.64
C PRO A 452 -13.34 -14.34 -12.09
N PRO A 453 -12.68 -13.50 -12.91
CA PRO A 453 -12.96 -13.44 -14.34
C PRO A 453 -12.65 -14.78 -15.02
N GLN A 454 -13.23 -15.01 -16.19
CA GLN A 454 -12.96 -16.18 -17.02
C GLN A 454 -11.72 -15.98 -17.90
N ASN A 455 -11.07 -17.10 -18.25
CA ASN A 455 -9.91 -17.12 -19.12
C ASN A 455 -10.36 -17.06 -20.60
N LEU A 456 -10.66 -15.84 -21.06
CA LEU A 456 -11.20 -15.54 -22.39
C LEU A 456 -10.35 -14.46 -23.08
N ASP A 457 -10.34 -14.49 -24.41
CA ASP A 457 -9.79 -13.41 -25.22
C ASP A 457 -10.80 -12.26 -25.35
N ASP A 458 -10.36 -11.03 -25.67
CA ASP A 458 -11.31 -9.92 -25.81
C ASP A 458 -12.15 -10.04 -27.08
N ASP A 459 -11.61 -10.58 -28.16
CA ASP A 459 -12.36 -10.77 -29.41
C ASP A 459 -13.51 -11.79 -29.26
N ASP A 460 -13.51 -12.62 -28.20
CA ASP A 460 -14.60 -13.53 -27.83
C ASP A 460 -15.76 -12.84 -27.05
N LEU A 461 -15.63 -11.54 -26.72
CA LEU A 461 -16.58 -10.80 -25.86
C LEU A 461 -17.33 -9.67 -26.59
N ASP A 462 -18.49 -9.99 -27.15
CA ASP A 462 -19.36 -9.01 -27.82
C ASP A 462 -20.42 -8.39 -26.86
N PRO A 463 -20.76 -7.09 -26.98
CA PRO A 463 -21.85 -6.46 -26.22
C PRO A 463 -23.23 -7.14 -26.34
N ASP A 464 -23.56 -7.71 -27.50
CA ASP A 464 -24.85 -8.36 -27.79
C ASP A 464 -24.88 -9.84 -27.35
N LEU A 465 -23.77 -10.36 -26.81
CA LEU A 465 -23.64 -11.75 -26.36
C LEU A 465 -24.71 -12.16 -25.33
N HIS A 466 -25.38 -13.29 -25.58
CA HIS A 466 -26.47 -13.79 -24.72
C HIS A 466 -26.02 -14.79 -23.64
N GLU A 467 -24.95 -15.55 -23.87
CA GLU A 467 -24.32 -16.46 -22.91
C GLU A 467 -22.79 -16.36 -23.03
N LEU A 468 -22.05 -16.43 -21.91
CA LEU A 468 -20.58 -16.40 -21.94
C LEU A 468 -20.03 -17.73 -22.49
N PRO A 469 -19.01 -17.71 -23.37
CA PRO A 469 -18.30 -18.93 -23.75
C PRO A 469 -17.60 -19.57 -22.54
N ASP A 470 -17.33 -20.88 -22.65
CA ASP A 470 -16.59 -21.62 -21.64
C ASP A 470 -15.14 -21.12 -21.54
N GLY A 471 -14.70 -20.75 -20.33
CA GLY A 471 -13.34 -20.29 -20.07
C GLY A 471 -12.29 -21.35 -20.42
N LYS A 472 -11.25 -20.93 -21.16
CA LYS A 472 -10.12 -21.78 -21.57
C LYS A 472 -9.30 -22.23 -20.35
N SER A 473 -8.65 -23.39 -20.39
CA SER A 473 -7.82 -23.84 -19.24
C SER A 473 -6.60 -22.92 -19.03
N ILE A 474 -6.08 -22.81 -17.81
CA ILE A 474 -5.06 -21.80 -17.44
C ILE A 474 -3.71 -21.99 -18.16
N ASP A 475 -3.43 -23.20 -18.65
CA ASP A 475 -2.31 -23.53 -19.52
C ASP A 475 -2.44 -22.94 -20.95
N GLN A 476 -3.65 -22.58 -21.38
CA GLN A 476 -3.90 -21.95 -22.67
C GLN A 476 -3.75 -20.43 -22.55
N PRO A 477 -2.88 -19.81 -23.38
CA PRO A 477 -2.68 -18.36 -23.36
C PRO A 477 -3.92 -17.63 -23.90
N THR A 478 -4.35 -16.60 -23.18
CA THR A 478 -5.41 -15.66 -23.58
C THR A 478 -5.08 -14.25 -23.09
N ASP A 479 -5.83 -13.25 -23.54
CA ASP A 479 -5.75 -11.88 -22.99
C ASP A 479 -6.11 -11.78 -21.50
N SER A 480 -6.87 -12.73 -20.95
CA SER A 480 -7.30 -12.72 -19.53
C SER A 480 -6.47 -13.64 -18.63
N GLN A 481 -5.71 -14.59 -19.20
CA GLN A 481 -4.94 -15.63 -18.49
C GLN A 481 -4.19 -15.11 -17.27
N ILE A 482 -3.53 -13.96 -17.44
CA ILE A 482 -2.67 -13.36 -16.42
C ILE A 482 -3.49 -12.80 -15.25
N GLN A 483 -4.63 -12.16 -15.52
CA GLN A 483 -5.52 -11.66 -14.48
C GLN A 483 -6.18 -12.82 -13.72
N VAL A 484 -6.59 -13.88 -14.43
CA VAL A 484 -7.15 -15.10 -13.82
C VAL A 484 -6.13 -15.78 -12.91
N TYR A 485 -4.87 -15.87 -13.33
CA TYR A 485 -3.79 -16.38 -12.48
C TYR A 485 -3.53 -15.49 -11.26
N SER A 486 -3.50 -14.15 -11.41
CA SER A 486 -3.36 -13.26 -10.25
C SER A 486 -4.53 -13.40 -9.28
N ALA A 487 -5.76 -13.58 -9.79
CA ALA A 487 -6.96 -13.80 -9.00
C ALA A 487 -6.91 -15.09 -8.16
N SER A 488 -6.33 -16.19 -8.67
CA SER A 488 -6.24 -17.46 -7.93
C SER A 488 -5.31 -17.38 -6.71
N THR A 489 -4.24 -16.56 -6.79
CA THR A 489 -3.30 -16.35 -5.68
C THR A 489 -3.79 -15.32 -4.64
N LEU A 490 -4.84 -14.56 -4.97
CA LEU A 490 -5.23 -13.34 -4.25
C LEU A 490 -5.64 -13.59 -2.78
N ALA A 491 -6.36 -14.68 -2.49
CA ALA A 491 -6.83 -15.01 -1.14
C ALA A 491 -5.66 -15.22 -0.14
N TYR A 492 -4.63 -15.97 -0.55
CA TYR A 492 -3.43 -16.16 0.28
C TYR A 492 -2.67 -14.84 0.49
N ARG A 493 -2.67 -13.95 -0.52
CA ARG A 493 -2.03 -12.64 -0.40
C ARG A 493 -2.78 -11.69 0.54
N PHE A 494 -4.11 -11.69 0.52
CA PHE A 494 -4.91 -11.01 1.56
C PHE A 494 -4.65 -11.58 2.95
N ARG A 495 -4.63 -12.91 3.11
CA ARG A 495 -4.34 -13.57 4.39
C ARG A 495 -2.98 -13.16 4.95
N ALA A 496 -1.95 -13.06 4.11
CA ALA A 496 -0.63 -12.58 4.52
C ALA A 496 -0.67 -11.14 5.09
N VAL A 497 -1.32 -10.20 4.40
CA VAL A 497 -1.49 -8.81 4.87
C VAL A 497 -2.24 -8.77 6.21
N ASP A 498 -3.27 -9.57 6.37
CA ASP A 498 -4.07 -9.63 7.60
C ASP A 498 -3.28 -10.21 8.79
N LEU A 499 -2.52 -11.29 8.58
CA LEU A 499 -1.61 -11.87 9.59
C LEU A 499 -0.60 -10.84 10.12
N ILE A 500 -0.04 -9.99 9.25
CA ILE A 500 0.97 -8.98 9.60
C ILE A 500 0.36 -7.79 10.34
N ASN A 501 -0.84 -7.37 9.94
CA ASN A 501 -1.57 -6.34 10.68
C ASN A 501 -1.95 -6.83 12.09
N ARG A 502 -2.18 -8.14 12.26
CA ARG A 502 -2.51 -8.80 13.53
C ARG A 502 -1.34 -9.56 14.18
N ILE A 503 -0.09 -9.25 13.83
CA ILE A 503 1.12 -9.99 14.28
C ILE A 503 1.21 -10.16 15.81
N ASP A 504 0.79 -9.16 16.58
CA ASP A 504 0.77 -9.16 18.05
C ASP A 504 -0.14 -10.25 18.67
N SER A 505 -0.99 -10.89 17.86
CA SER A 505 -1.90 -11.97 18.26
C SER A 505 -1.41 -13.39 17.93
N LEU A 506 -0.31 -13.53 17.17
CA LEU A 506 0.20 -14.83 16.73
C LEU A 506 0.90 -15.60 17.87
N THR A 507 0.58 -16.89 17.98
CA THR A 507 1.09 -17.78 19.05
C THR A 507 1.95 -18.94 18.54
N ASP A 508 2.00 -19.14 17.23
CA ASP A 508 2.86 -20.11 16.57
C ASP A 508 3.12 -19.69 15.11
N PHE A 509 4.08 -20.35 14.47
CA PHE A 509 4.45 -20.08 13.09
C PHE A 509 3.59 -20.84 12.07
N GLN A 510 2.63 -21.68 12.47
CA GLN A 510 1.94 -22.58 11.53
C GLN A 510 1.15 -21.78 10.49
N GLU A 511 0.38 -20.78 10.91
CA GLU A 511 -0.36 -19.92 9.98
C GLU A 511 0.54 -19.13 9.01
N VAL A 512 1.73 -18.75 9.48
CA VAL A 512 2.75 -18.03 8.70
C VAL A 512 3.39 -18.96 7.67
N LEU A 513 3.69 -20.20 8.08
CA LEU A 513 4.24 -21.24 7.22
C LEU A 513 3.21 -21.72 6.18
N ASP A 514 1.97 -21.99 6.57
CA ASP A 514 0.89 -22.39 5.65
C ASP A 514 0.67 -21.35 4.55
N CYS A 515 0.59 -20.07 4.94
CA CYS A 515 0.43 -18.95 4.02
C CYS A 515 1.65 -18.79 3.11
N GLY A 516 2.87 -18.85 3.67
CA GLY A 516 4.11 -18.77 2.90
C GLY A 516 4.31 -19.94 1.93
N ASN A 517 3.97 -21.17 2.34
CA ASN A 517 4.02 -22.37 1.49
C ASN A 517 3.02 -22.28 0.32
N ALA A 518 1.85 -21.69 0.53
CA ALA A 518 0.90 -21.42 -0.56
C ALA A 518 1.47 -20.42 -1.57
N LEU A 519 2.14 -19.35 -1.10
CA LEU A 519 2.85 -18.41 -1.98
C LEU A 519 4.04 -19.05 -2.71
N GLU A 520 4.74 -20.01 -2.10
CA GLU A 520 5.86 -20.71 -2.76
C GLU A 520 5.40 -21.59 -3.92
N ARG A 521 4.28 -22.31 -3.78
CA ARG A 521 3.67 -23.08 -4.88
C ARG A 521 3.36 -22.19 -6.08
N SER A 522 2.89 -20.96 -5.85
CA SER A 522 2.68 -20.00 -6.93
C SER A 522 3.96 -19.69 -7.72
N PHE A 523 5.15 -19.70 -7.09
CA PHE A 523 6.40 -19.54 -7.83
C PHE A 523 6.78 -20.76 -8.69
N GLU A 524 6.19 -21.92 -8.43
CA GLU A 524 6.38 -23.15 -9.22
C GLU A 524 5.39 -23.17 -10.38
N ASP A 525 4.11 -22.93 -10.12
CA ASP A 525 3.05 -22.77 -11.13
C ASP A 525 3.43 -21.71 -12.18
N LEU A 526 3.95 -20.56 -11.72
CA LEU A 526 4.38 -19.48 -12.60
C LEU A 526 5.52 -19.88 -13.55
N ARG A 527 6.40 -20.81 -13.17
CA ARG A 527 7.46 -21.33 -14.06
C ARG A 527 6.93 -22.26 -15.13
N PHE A 528 5.77 -22.88 -14.89
CA PHE A 528 5.08 -23.71 -15.86
C PHE A 528 4.28 -22.85 -16.85
N ILE A 529 3.49 -21.89 -16.35
CA ILE A 529 2.67 -20.99 -17.17
C ILE A 529 3.54 -20.03 -17.99
N LEU A 530 4.59 -19.47 -17.40
CA LEU A 530 5.52 -18.55 -18.07
C LEU A 530 6.97 -19.07 -17.97
N PRO A 531 7.37 -19.99 -18.86
CA PRO A 531 8.69 -20.60 -18.83
C PRO A 531 9.82 -19.56 -18.92
N ARG A 532 11.01 -19.98 -18.48
CA ARG A 532 12.23 -19.15 -18.57
C ARG A 532 12.85 -19.12 -19.96
N THR A 533 12.57 -20.12 -20.78
CA THR A 533 12.97 -20.18 -22.19
C THR A 533 12.39 -18.98 -22.94
N PRO A 534 13.22 -18.10 -23.55
CA PRO A 534 12.71 -17.00 -24.35
C PRO A 534 12.10 -17.55 -25.66
N PRO A 535 11.00 -16.96 -26.15
CA PRO A 535 10.50 -17.20 -27.51
C PRO A 535 11.48 -16.62 -28.53
N GLU A 536 11.38 -17.10 -29.78
CA GLU A 536 12.31 -16.74 -30.86
C GLU A 536 12.29 -15.25 -31.22
N ASN A 537 11.14 -14.58 -31.03
CA ASN A 537 10.97 -13.15 -31.26
C ASN A 537 11.44 -12.32 -30.05
N PRO A 538 12.42 -11.41 -30.19
CA PRO A 538 12.87 -10.54 -29.11
C PRO A 538 11.77 -9.65 -28.52
N ALA A 539 10.76 -9.25 -29.29
CA ALA A 539 9.65 -8.45 -28.77
C ALA A 539 8.79 -9.25 -27.77
N ASP A 540 8.49 -10.50 -28.12
CA ASP A 540 7.72 -11.42 -27.28
C ASP A 540 8.52 -11.88 -26.07
N ALA A 541 9.84 -12.08 -26.21
CA ALA A 541 10.72 -12.39 -25.09
C ALA A 541 10.71 -11.27 -24.04
N ASN A 542 10.76 -10.03 -24.49
CA ASN A 542 10.63 -8.86 -23.62
C ASN A 542 9.21 -8.74 -23.01
N ARG A 543 8.14 -9.09 -23.73
CA ARG A 543 6.76 -9.13 -23.20
C ARG A 543 6.62 -10.20 -22.11
N GLN A 544 7.05 -11.43 -22.39
CA GLN A 544 7.01 -12.56 -21.46
C GLN A 544 7.87 -12.29 -20.21
N TRP A 545 9.07 -11.72 -20.37
CA TRP A 545 9.90 -11.32 -19.23
C TRP A 545 9.21 -10.27 -18.35
N ARG A 546 8.54 -9.27 -18.94
CA ARG A 546 7.80 -8.25 -18.16
C ARG A 546 6.67 -8.90 -17.36
N ILE A 547 5.82 -9.71 -18.02
CA ILE A 547 4.68 -10.38 -17.37
C ILE A 547 5.17 -11.31 -16.25
N ARG A 548 6.19 -12.15 -16.53
CA ARG A 548 6.78 -13.07 -15.55
C ARG A 548 7.33 -12.33 -14.33
N THR A 549 8.09 -11.26 -14.54
CA THR A 549 8.62 -10.41 -13.46
C THR A 549 7.49 -9.76 -12.66
N ILE A 550 6.42 -9.32 -13.33
CA ILE A 550 5.26 -8.66 -12.71
C ILE A 550 4.41 -9.63 -11.87
N LEU A 551 4.25 -10.88 -12.27
CA LEU A 551 3.55 -11.89 -11.47
C LEU A 551 4.42 -12.44 -10.33
N ASP A 552 5.71 -12.68 -10.59
CA ASP A 552 6.60 -13.18 -9.55
C ASP A 552 6.71 -12.14 -8.41
N MET A 553 6.87 -10.86 -8.75
CA MET A 553 6.97 -9.79 -7.77
C MET A 553 5.70 -9.60 -6.91
N THR A 554 4.47 -9.90 -7.39
CA THR A 554 3.25 -9.73 -6.55
C THR A 554 3.21 -10.76 -5.42
N CYS A 555 3.51 -12.03 -5.73
CA CYS A 555 3.65 -13.07 -4.69
C CYS A 555 4.92 -12.87 -3.85
N ARG A 556 6.06 -12.50 -4.44
CA ARG A 556 7.33 -12.33 -3.72
C ARG A 556 7.34 -11.14 -2.78
N ARG A 557 6.73 -10.00 -3.16
CA ARG A 557 6.50 -8.86 -2.25
C ARG A 557 5.71 -9.28 -1.02
N THR A 558 4.65 -10.07 -1.23
CA THR A 558 3.80 -10.60 -0.16
C THR A 558 4.60 -11.52 0.78
N GLN A 559 5.38 -12.46 0.22
CA GLN A 559 6.21 -13.37 1.01
C GLN A 559 7.27 -12.61 1.83
N LEU A 560 7.99 -11.67 1.22
CA LEU A 560 8.98 -10.83 1.91
C LEU A 560 8.34 -10.04 3.07
N MET A 561 7.16 -9.45 2.83
CA MET A 561 6.42 -8.71 3.84
C MET A 561 5.94 -9.61 5.01
N LEU A 562 5.58 -10.87 4.73
CA LEU A 562 5.17 -11.88 5.72
C LEU A 562 6.32 -12.39 6.58
N TYR A 563 7.48 -12.66 5.97
CA TYR A 563 8.62 -13.28 6.66
C TYR A 563 9.55 -12.27 7.35
N ARG A 564 9.63 -11.02 6.89
CA ARG A 564 10.52 -9.99 7.46
C ARG A 564 10.46 -9.84 8.98
N PRO A 565 9.28 -9.76 9.64
CA PRO A 565 9.20 -9.57 11.09
C PRO A 565 9.88 -10.67 11.91
N PHE A 566 9.99 -11.87 11.35
CA PHE A 566 10.58 -13.03 12.00
C PHE A 566 12.05 -13.19 11.59
N ALA A 567 12.32 -13.14 10.28
CA ALA A 567 13.65 -13.34 9.69
C ALA A 567 14.70 -12.32 10.15
N LEU A 568 14.29 -11.09 10.47
CA LEU A 568 15.20 -10.00 10.87
C LEU A 568 15.21 -9.72 12.39
N SER A 569 14.52 -10.51 13.22
CA SER A 569 14.31 -10.16 14.64
C SER A 569 14.08 -11.28 15.63
N THR A 570 13.76 -12.51 15.21
CA THR A 570 13.39 -13.60 16.14
C THR A 570 14.36 -14.78 16.02
N PRO A 571 15.09 -15.18 17.10
CA PRO A 571 16.02 -16.31 17.06
C PRO A 571 15.31 -17.65 16.84
N ASP A 572 14.11 -17.82 17.41
CA ASP A 572 13.30 -19.05 17.26
C ASP A 572 12.59 -19.17 15.89
N ALA A 573 12.85 -18.26 14.93
CA ALA A 573 12.25 -18.34 13.60
C ALA A 573 12.77 -19.58 12.84
N PRO A 574 11.88 -20.42 12.26
CA PRO A 574 12.29 -21.58 11.48
C PRO A 574 13.31 -21.21 10.37
N HIS A 575 14.40 -21.98 10.26
CA HIS A 575 15.49 -21.74 9.29
C HIS A 575 15.01 -21.60 7.84
N TYR A 576 13.94 -22.32 7.48
CA TYR A 576 13.24 -22.18 6.20
C TYR A 576 12.74 -20.75 5.93
N ILE A 577 12.18 -20.06 6.93
CA ILE A 577 11.72 -18.66 6.80
C ILE A 577 12.90 -17.75 6.46
N LEU A 578 14.04 -17.90 7.15
CA LEU A 578 15.24 -17.09 6.88
C LEU A 578 15.80 -17.37 5.48
N THR A 579 15.86 -18.64 5.09
CA THR A 579 16.41 -19.06 3.78
C THR A 579 15.53 -18.59 2.63
N ALA A 580 14.21 -18.79 2.72
CA ALA A 580 13.23 -18.31 1.74
C ALA A 580 13.25 -16.78 1.64
N TYR A 581 13.33 -16.08 2.77
CA TYR A 581 13.40 -14.62 2.83
C TYR A 581 14.67 -14.05 2.17
N LEU A 582 15.85 -14.60 2.48
CA LEU A 582 17.11 -14.21 1.84
C LEU A 582 17.08 -14.52 0.34
N ARG A 583 16.65 -15.73 -0.05
CA ARG A 583 16.54 -16.15 -1.46
C ARG A 583 15.61 -15.22 -2.25
N SER A 584 14.43 -14.90 -1.71
CA SER A 584 13.49 -13.97 -2.33
C SER A 584 14.04 -12.54 -2.41
N SER A 585 14.84 -12.11 -1.43
CA SER A 585 15.48 -10.79 -1.47
C SER A 585 16.53 -10.73 -2.60
N VAL A 586 17.38 -11.75 -2.74
CA VAL A 586 18.40 -11.81 -3.79
C VAL A 586 17.79 -11.93 -5.19
N ILE A 587 16.76 -12.76 -5.38
CA ILE A 587 16.04 -12.86 -6.67
C ILE A 587 15.51 -11.49 -7.10
N LEU A 588 14.98 -10.69 -6.16
CA LEU A 588 14.43 -9.37 -6.47
C LEU A 588 15.50 -8.36 -6.93
N LEU A 589 16.74 -8.49 -6.43
CA LEU A 589 17.87 -7.66 -6.89
C LEU A 589 18.45 -8.12 -8.25
N SER A 590 18.30 -9.41 -8.59
CA SER A 590 18.88 -10.00 -9.80
C SER A 590 17.94 -10.10 -11.01
N TYR A 591 16.69 -9.64 -10.95
CA TYR A 591 15.82 -9.60 -12.15
C TYR A 591 16.48 -8.95 -13.39
N PRO A 592 17.22 -7.83 -13.28
CA PRO A 592 17.86 -7.23 -14.45
C PRO A 592 19.02 -8.06 -15.03
N ASP A 593 19.54 -9.06 -14.31
CA ASP A 593 20.56 -9.98 -14.82
C ASP A 593 20.00 -10.95 -15.88
N ASP A 594 18.67 -11.15 -15.94
CA ASP A 594 17.97 -11.96 -16.95
C ASP A 594 17.76 -11.20 -18.29
N LEU A 595 18.13 -9.91 -18.39
CA LEU A 595 17.89 -9.07 -19.58
C LEU A 595 19.12 -8.99 -20.49
N ASP A 596 18.92 -9.10 -21.81
CA ASP A 596 19.97 -8.80 -22.79
C ASP A 596 20.26 -7.29 -22.83
N THR A 597 21.49 -6.92 -22.44
CA THR A 597 21.97 -5.54 -22.42
C THR A 597 22.17 -4.93 -23.81
N ASN A 598 22.24 -5.76 -24.87
CA ASN A 598 22.41 -5.31 -26.25
C ASN A 598 21.07 -5.01 -26.96
N ALA A 599 19.95 -5.43 -26.39
CA ALA A 599 18.64 -5.20 -26.97
C ALA A 599 18.28 -3.70 -26.99
N ALA A 600 17.80 -3.18 -28.13
CA ALA A 600 17.42 -1.76 -28.27
C ALA A 600 16.37 -1.30 -27.23
N THR A 601 15.52 -2.22 -26.76
CA THR A 601 14.50 -1.96 -25.74
C THR A 601 15.00 -2.07 -24.29
N TYR A 602 16.25 -2.48 -24.06
CA TYR A 602 16.83 -2.73 -22.73
C TYR A 602 16.59 -1.57 -21.76
N TRP A 603 16.98 -0.35 -22.16
CA TRP A 603 16.90 0.84 -21.30
C TRP A 603 15.47 1.19 -20.88
N HIS A 604 14.48 0.92 -21.73
CA HIS A 604 13.06 1.14 -21.40
C HIS A 604 12.57 0.14 -20.35
N ILE A 605 12.95 -1.13 -20.48
CA ILE A 605 12.56 -2.21 -19.57
C ILE A 605 13.30 -2.08 -18.23
N TRP A 606 14.59 -1.77 -18.26
CA TRP A 606 15.40 -1.43 -17.10
C TRP A 606 14.81 -0.23 -16.33
N HIS A 607 14.46 0.85 -17.03
CA HIS A 607 13.83 2.03 -16.42
C HIS A 607 12.47 1.69 -15.80
N MET A 608 11.62 0.93 -16.51
CA MET A 608 10.34 0.42 -16.00
C MET A 608 10.53 -0.39 -14.71
N HIS A 609 11.48 -1.32 -14.70
CA HIS A 609 11.80 -2.17 -13.56
C HIS A 609 12.15 -1.31 -12.33
N TYR A 610 13.14 -0.42 -12.44
CA TYR A 610 13.53 0.46 -11.34
C TYR A 610 12.52 1.58 -11.03
N LEU A 611 11.52 1.83 -11.88
CA LEU A 611 10.39 2.73 -11.57
C LEU A 611 9.35 2.02 -10.70
N ILE A 612 8.90 0.84 -11.13
CA ILE A 612 7.80 0.10 -10.48
C ILE A 612 8.27 -0.57 -9.18
N LEU A 613 9.49 -1.11 -9.16
CA LEU A 613 10.04 -1.88 -8.04
C LEU A 613 10.99 -1.09 -7.13
N LYS A 614 11.13 0.24 -7.29
CA LYS A 614 12.10 1.06 -6.54
C LYS A 614 12.10 0.78 -5.03
N GLN A 615 10.93 0.77 -4.40
CA GLN A 615 10.81 0.54 -2.95
C GLN A 615 11.13 -0.90 -2.57
N ASP A 616 10.68 -1.87 -3.37
CA ASP A 616 10.90 -3.31 -3.14
C ASP A 616 12.40 -3.65 -3.25
N ILE A 617 13.09 -3.13 -4.27
CA ILE A 617 14.54 -3.26 -4.48
C ILE A 617 15.30 -2.67 -3.28
N LEU A 618 14.92 -1.47 -2.84
CA LEU A 618 15.52 -0.84 -1.67
C LEU A 618 15.33 -1.69 -0.40
N GLN A 619 14.13 -2.24 -0.16
CA GLN A 619 13.89 -3.08 1.01
C GLN A 619 14.70 -4.39 0.93
N ALA A 620 14.75 -5.03 -0.25
CA ALA A 620 15.54 -6.24 -0.47
C ALA A 620 17.04 -5.99 -0.27
N ALA A 621 17.56 -4.85 -0.71
CA ALA A 621 18.96 -4.45 -0.50
C ALA A 621 19.31 -4.33 1.00
N PHE A 622 18.48 -3.64 1.80
CA PHE A 622 18.66 -3.62 3.26
C PHE A 622 18.54 -5.00 3.90
N SER A 623 17.62 -5.84 3.39
CA SER A 623 17.43 -7.20 3.88
C SER A 623 18.70 -8.04 3.65
N VAL A 624 19.29 -7.98 2.45
CA VAL A 624 20.57 -8.64 2.14
C VAL A 624 21.72 -8.09 2.99
N CYS A 625 21.80 -6.77 3.22
CA CYS A 625 22.79 -6.17 4.12
C CYS A 625 22.73 -6.72 5.55
N TYR A 626 21.56 -7.14 6.04
CA TYR A 626 21.42 -7.76 7.35
C TYR A 626 22.12 -9.12 7.42
N TYR A 627 22.00 -9.95 6.38
CA TYR A 627 22.72 -11.23 6.30
C TYR A 627 24.22 -11.01 6.10
N ILE A 628 24.63 -10.02 5.28
CA ILE A 628 26.04 -9.62 5.12
C ILE A 628 26.68 -9.27 6.47
N LYS A 629 26.00 -8.47 7.31
CA LYS A 629 26.47 -8.09 8.66
C LYS A 629 26.86 -9.31 9.51
N HIS A 630 26.00 -10.32 9.53
CA HIS A 630 26.19 -11.53 10.36
C HIS A 630 27.19 -12.50 9.74
N ALA A 631 27.17 -12.67 8.42
CA ALA A 631 28.13 -13.52 7.70
C ALA A 631 29.56 -12.98 7.81
N ALA A 632 29.77 -11.67 7.68
CA ALA A 632 31.09 -11.03 7.78
C ALA A 632 31.66 -11.03 9.22
N ALA A 633 30.83 -11.21 10.25
CA ALA A 633 31.30 -11.33 11.63
C ALA A 633 32.09 -12.64 11.86
N LYS A 634 31.74 -13.71 11.14
CA LYS A 634 32.41 -15.03 11.20
C LYS A 634 33.91 -14.94 10.89
N ASP A 635 34.28 -14.18 9.87
CA ASP A 635 35.68 -13.99 9.44
C ASP A 635 36.52 -13.16 10.44
N SER A 636 35.87 -12.51 11.42
CA SER A 636 36.54 -11.71 12.47
C SER A 636 36.77 -12.45 13.79
N LEU A 637 36.25 -13.67 13.93
CA LEU A 637 36.46 -14.53 15.09
C LEU A 637 37.62 -15.51 14.82
N PRO A 638 38.55 -15.73 15.78
CA PRO A 638 39.58 -16.75 15.62
C PRO A 638 38.93 -18.14 15.55
N SER A 639 39.25 -18.89 14.49
CA SER A 639 38.67 -20.21 14.23
C SER A 639 38.78 -21.12 15.46
N PRO A 640 37.66 -21.64 16.00
CA PRO A 640 37.70 -22.79 16.87
C PRO A 640 38.36 -23.95 16.11
N ALA A 641 39.24 -24.70 16.78
CA ALA A 641 39.80 -25.91 16.19
C ALA A 641 38.66 -26.92 15.94
N SER A 642 38.60 -27.43 14.72
CA SER A 642 37.74 -28.52 14.21
C SER A 642 36.87 -29.25 15.25
N SER A 643 35.76 -28.64 15.68
CA SER A 643 34.63 -29.37 16.25
C SER A 643 33.86 -29.98 15.10
N SER A 644 33.62 -31.29 15.17
CA SER A 644 32.79 -31.98 14.19
C SER A 644 31.39 -31.36 14.16
N LEU A 645 30.83 -31.17 12.95
CA LEU A 645 29.43 -30.79 12.78
C LEU A 645 28.54 -31.94 13.28
N THR A 646 28.27 -31.96 14.58
CA THR A 646 27.20 -32.76 15.16
C THR A 646 25.86 -32.16 14.70
N LYS A 647 24.92 -33.03 14.33
CA LYS A 647 23.65 -32.66 13.70
C LYS A 647 22.65 -32.08 14.72
N SER A 648 22.99 -30.97 15.37
CA SER A 648 22.02 -30.14 16.10
C SER A 648 21.30 -29.24 15.10
N SER A 649 20.04 -29.54 14.79
CA SER A 649 19.27 -28.83 13.76
C SER A 649 18.63 -27.51 14.23
N LYS A 650 19.15 -26.92 15.31
CA LYS A 650 18.60 -25.70 15.91
C LYS A 650 19.74 -24.73 16.25
N ALA A 651 19.79 -23.62 15.53
CA ALA A 651 20.70 -22.52 15.82
C ALA A 651 20.39 -21.92 17.21
N GLU A 652 21.42 -21.56 17.96
CA GLU A 652 21.29 -20.99 19.30
C GLU A 652 21.21 -19.45 19.27
N SER A 653 21.53 -18.83 18.13
CA SER A 653 21.49 -17.37 17.92
C SER A 653 20.96 -16.97 16.54
N ILE A 654 20.51 -15.70 16.41
CA ILE A 654 20.14 -15.11 15.10
C ILE A 654 21.35 -15.09 14.16
N GLU A 655 22.55 -14.85 14.69
CA GLU A 655 23.78 -14.71 13.91
C GLU A 655 24.13 -16.03 13.21
N GLU A 656 24.12 -17.14 13.97
CA GLU A 656 24.28 -18.50 13.46
C GLU A 656 23.19 -18.86 12.44
N ALA A 657 21.93 -18.53 12.72
CA ALA A 657 20.82 -18.78 11.80
C ALA A 657 20.97 -18.03 10.46
N CYS A 658 21.52 -16.81 10.49
CA CYS A 658 21.82 -16.01 9.29
C CYS A 658 23.03 -16.56 8.51
N ILE A 659 24.05 -17.06 9.20
CA ILE A 659 25.20 -17.75 8.59
C ILE A 659 24.72 -19.01 7.85
N LEU A 660 23.97 -19.88 8.54
CA LEU A 660 23.42 -21.11 7.94
C LEU A 660 22.51 -20.82 6.73
N ALA A 661 21.70 -19.75 6.77
CA ALA A 661 20.87 -19.34 5.63
C ALA A 661 21.73 -18.87 4.44
N SER A 662 22.84 -18.18 4.70
CA SER A 662 23.78 -17.71 3.66
C SER A 662 24.62 -18.86 3.06
N GLU A 663 24.93 -19.87 3.87
CA GLU A 663 25.68 -21.07 3.45
C GLU A 663 24.79 -22.13 2.77
N SER A 664 23.45 -21.98 2.82
CA SER A 664 22.49 -22.92 2.22
C SER A 664 22.60 -23.06 0.69
N SER A 665 23.26 -22.12 0.00
CA SER A 665 23.51 -22.19 -1.43
C SER A 665 24.72 -21.34 -1.83
N ALA A 666 25.52 -21.83 -2.78
CA ALA A 666 26.61 -21.04 -3.39
C ALA A 666 26.13 -19.72 -4.03
N LEU A 667 24.83 -19.64 -4.41
CA LEU A 667 24.21 -18.42 -4.91
C LEU A 667 24.06 -17.31 -3.85
N LEU A 668 24.06 -17.69 -2.56
CA LEU A 668 23.88 -16.81 -1.40
C LEU A 668 25.20 -16.52 -0.64
N SER A 669 26.33 -16.89 -1.24
CA SER A 669 27.67 -16.62 -0.70
C SER A 669 27.94 -15.13 -0.53
N LEU A 670 28.69 -14.77 0.53
CA LEU A 670 28.96 -13.38 0.93
C LEU A 670 29.41 -12.45 -0.23
N PRO A 671 30.34 -12.84 -1.14
CA PRO A 671 30.72 -11.99 -2.28
C PRO A 671 29.56 -11.72 -3.26
N ARG A 672 28.66 -12.70 -3.44
CA ARG A 672 27.49 -12.56 -4.33
C ARG A 672 26.42 -11.67 -3.70
N LEU A 673 26.22 -11.77 -2.38
CA LEU A 673 25.32 -10.88 -1.63
C LEU A 673 25.79 -9.43 -1.75
N VAL A 674 27.08 -9.17 -1.53
CA VAL A 674 27.68 -7.84 -1.67
C VAL A 674 27.49 -7.29 -3.09
N ASN A 675 27.90 -8.05 -4.11
CA ASN A 675 27.77 -7.67 -5.53
C ASN A 675 26.31 -7.40 -5.95
N ALA A 676 25.34 -8.17 -5.44
CA ALA A 676 23.92 -7.93 -5.73
C ALA A 676 23.42 -6.59 -5.17
N VAL A 677 23.85 -6.22 -3.97
CA VAL A 677 23.52 -4.90 -3.37
C VAL A 677 24.27 -3.78 -4.07
N GLU A 678 25.54 -3.97 -4.43
CA GLU A 678 26.36 -2.97 -5.14
C GLU A 678 25.78 -2.65 -6.52
N LYS A 679 25.43 -3.66 -7.33
CA LYS A 679 24.71 -3.48 -8.60
C LYS A 679 23.40 -2.70 -8.43
N ALA A 680 22.59 -3.06 -7.44
CA ALA A 680 21.31 -2.40 -7.18
C ALA A 680 21.49 -0.94 -6.75
N LEU A 681 22.49 -0.66 -5.91
CA LEU A 681 22.85 0.69 -5.47
C LEU A 681 23.36 1.54 -6.64
N GLU A 682 24.25 1.01 -7.48
CA GLU A 682 24.77 1.70 -8.66
C GLU A 682 23.64 2.04 -9.65
N ALA A 683 22.73 1.09 -9.91
CA ALA A 683 21.57 1.31 -10.76
C ALA A 683 20.61 2.39 -10.21
N MET A 684 20.45 2.47 -8.88
CA MET A 684 19.68 3.55 -8.26
C MET A 684 20.41 4.90 -8.28
N ILE A 685 21.74 4.93 -8.15
CA ILE A 685 22.57 6.15 -8.29
C ILE A 685 22.49 6.69 -9.71
N LYS A 686 22.52 5.83 -10.74
CA LYS A 686 22.29 6.20 -12.15
C LYS A 686 20.93 6.87 -12.39
N ARG A 687 19.96 6.72 -11.48
CA ARG A 687 18.61 7.29 -11.54
C ARG A 687 18.38 8.39 -10.49
N ILE A 688 19.43 9.08 -10.04
CA ILE A 688 19.35 10.11 -8.99
C ILE A 688 18.42 11.30 -9.34
N ARG A 689 18.24 11.62 -10.63
CA ARG A 689 17.29 12.66 -11.08
C ARG A 689 15.86 12.18 -11.27
N GLU A 690 15.59 10.88 -11.36
CA GLU A 690 14.24 10.38 -11.60
C GLU A 690 13.33 10.65 -10.40
N ILE A 691 12.09 11.09 -10.67
CA ILE A 691 11.10 11.30 -9.60
C ILE A 691 10.83 9.97 -8.89
N GLY A 692 10.93 10.02 -7.57
CA GLY A 692 10.82 8.86 -6.68
C GLY A 692 12.16 8.42 -6.08
N THR A 693 13.31 8.78 -6.67
CA THR A 693 14.62 8.52 -6.05
C THR A 693 14.88 9.52 -4.92
N ASP A 694 14.98 9.03 -3.68
CA ASP A 694 15.28 9.87 -2.51
C ASP A 694 16.74 9.66 -2.10
N LEU A 695 17.54 10.74 -2.08
CA LEU A 695 18.95 10.67 -1.72
C LEU A 695 19.17 10.19 -0.28
N LYS A 696 18.20 10.36 0.62
CA LYS A 696 18.27 9.80 1.99
C LYS A 696 18.27 8.27 1.96
N ASP A 697 17.52 7.65 1.04
CA ASP A 697 17.53 6.19 0.86
C ASP A 697 18.91 5.73 0.37
N LEU A 698 19.47 6.40 -0.65
CA LEU A 698 20.78 6.08 -1.21
C LEU A 698 21.90 6.22 -0.18
N VAL A 699 21.91 7.34 0.54
CA VAL A 699 22.88 7.60 1.63
C VAL A 699 22.75 6.52 2.71
N SER A 700 21.52 6.21 3.15
CA SER A 700 21.27 5.19 4.18
C SER A 700 21.78 3.82 3.77
N LEU A 701 21.45 3.37 2.55
CA LEU A 701 21.89 2.06 2.02
C LEU A 701 23.41 2.01 1.85
N THR A 702 24.01 3.10 1.35
CA THR A 702 25.47 3.19 1.15
C THR A 702 26.24 3.08 2.47
N VAL A 703 25.78 3.77 3.53
CA VAL A 703 26.42 3.66 4.86
C VAL A 703 26.24 2.26 5.44
N VAL A 704 25.03 1.69 5.36
CA VAL A 704 24.75 0.32 5.84
C VAL A 704 25.64 -0.70 5.14
N LEU A 705 25.65 -0.74 3.80
CA LEU A 705 26.48 -1.67 3.02
C LEU A 705 27.97 -1.53 3.39
N SER A 706 28.49 -0.30 3.41
CA SER A 706 29.90 -0.02 3.70
C SER A 706 30.35 -0.52 5.08
N ILE A 707 29.44 -0.55 6.06
CA ILE A 707 29.72 -0.95 7.44
C ILE A 707 29.52 -2.47 7.63
N CYS A 708 28.47 -3.05 7.02
CA CYS A 708 28.17 -4.47 7.11
C CYS A 708 29.26 -5.38 6.51
N GLN A 709 30.08 -4.88 5.58
CA GLN A 709 31.24 -5.60 5.02
C GLN A 709 32.40 -5.85 6.03
N GLY A 710 32.29 -5.44 7.30
CA GLY A 710 33.30 -5.75 8.34
C GLY A 710 34.63 -5.00 8.18
N GLY A 711 35.69 -5.49 8.82
CA GLY A 711 37.03 -4.87 8.81
C GLY A 711 37.21 -3.66 9.73
N THR A 712 38.37 -3.02 9.66
CA THR A 712 38.75 -1.90 10.55
C THR A 712 37.90 -0.65 10.34
N TRP A 713 37.78 0.19 11.36
CA TRP A 713 37.02 1.45 11.27
C TRP A 713 37.49 2.35 10.14
N ALA A 714 38.81 2.47 9.91
CA ALA A 714 39.36 3.24 8.80
C ALA A 714 38.92 2.69 7.42
N ALA A 715 38.86 1.37 7.26
CA ALA A 715 38.37 0.75 6.03
C ALA A 715 36.85 0.96 5.84
N LYS A 716 36.07 0.91 6.93
CA LYS A 716 34.64 1.27 6.91
C LYS A 716 34.45 2.74 6.51
N GLU A 717 35.18 3.67 7.13
CA GLU A 717 35.12 5.10 6.83
C GLU A 717 35.46 5.39 5.35
N GLU A 718 36.52 4.78 4.80
CA GLU A 718 36.92 5.00 3.41
C GLU A 718 35.93 4.40 2.40
N ARG A 719 35.29 3.25 2.70
CA ARG A 719 34.16 2.76 1.89
C ARG A 719 33.00 3.74 1.88
N VAL A 720 32.63 4.28 3.05
CA VAL A 720 31.57 5.31 3.12
C VAL A 720 31.97 6.56 2.33
N LYS A 721 33.20 7.06 2.47
CA LYS A 721 33.69 8.22 1.70
C LYS A 721 33.60 8.01 0.19
N ARG A 722 34.00 6.83 -0.31
CA ARG A 722 33.88 6.49 -1.74
C ARG A 722 32.43 6.45 -2.21
N GLY A 723 31.54 5.80 -1.45
CA GLY A 723 30.11 5.74 -1.79
C GLY A 723 29.41 7.11 -1.75
N MET A 724 29.71 7.94 -0.74
CA MET A 724 29.20 9.32 -0.66
C MET A 724 29.72 10.19 -1.82
N ARG A 725 31.00 10.04 -2.20
CA ARG A 725 31.57 10.71 -3.38
C ARG A 725 30.82 10.30 -4.66
N ALA A 726 30.52 9.02 -4.86
CA ALA A 726 29.76 8.56 -6.03
C ALA A 726 28.34 9.16 -6.09
N ILE A 727 27.62 9.25 -4.95
CA ILE A 727 26.31 9.93 -4.88
C ILE A 727 26.45 11.43 -5.21
N MET A 728 27.47 12.09 -4.64
CA MET A 728 27.71 13.51 -4.87
C MET A 728 28.08 13.80 -6.32
N GLU A 729 28.96 13.00 -6.92
CA GLU A 729 29.39 13.12 -8.31
C GLU A 729 28.22 12.90 -9.27
N ALA A 730 27.44 11.82 -9.10
CA ALA A 730 26.23 11.58 -9.89
C ALA A 730 25.22 12.75 -9.75
N GLY A 731 25.08 13.30 -8.55
CA GLY A 731 24.24 14.46 -8.27
C GLY A 731 24.75 15.79 -8.85
N LEU A 732 26.06 15.97 -9.00
CA LEU A 732 26.67 17.14 -9.63
C LEU A 732 26.68 17.05 -11.15
N GLN A 733 27.02 15.89 -11.72
CA GLN A 733 26.89 15.61 -13.16
C GLN A 733 25.43 15.79 -13.61
N ALA A 734 24.47 15.37 -12.77
CA ALA A 734 23.05 15.66 -12.94
C ALA A 734 22.69 17.16 -12.92
N GLY A 735 23.43 18.01 -12.20
CA GLY A 735 23.14 19.43 -12.03
C GLY A 735 23.76 20.36 -13.07
N VAL A 736 24.71 19.90 -13.89
CA VAL A 736 25.54 20.73 -14.80
C VAL A 736 24.95 20.86 -16.22
N GLN A 737 23.72 20.38 -16.45
CA GLN A 737 23.07 20.37 -17.79
C GLN A 737 21.77 21.20 -17.86
N PRO A 738 21.86 22.53 -18.02
CA PRO A 738 20.78 23.34 -18.61
C PRO A 738 20.88 23.31 -20.15
N GLY A 739 20.61 22.13 -20.73
CA GLY A 739 20.54 21.91 -22.18
C GLY A 739 21.82 21.36 -22.84
N ALA A 740 21.58 20.64 -23.95
CA ALA A 740 22.53 20.04 -24.90
C ALA A 740 23.11 18.64 -24.58
N LYS A 741 22.58 17.65 -25.33
CA LYS A 741 23.20 16.37 -25.74
C LYS A 741 23.23 15.21 -24.73
N THR A 742 22.08 14.57 -24.54
CA THR A 742 22.07 13.09 -24.56
C THR A 742 22.33 12.62 -25.99
N MET A 743 23.49 11.98 -26.21
CA MET A 743 23.91 11.23 -27.41
C MET A 743 23.15 11.52 -28.71
N ALA A 744 23.41 12.69 -29.30
CA ALA A 744 23.19 12.96 -30.70
C ALA A 744 24.57 13.03 -31.38
N ASP A 745 24.91 11.97 -32.11
CA ASP A 745 26.08 11.96 -32.99
C ASP A 745 25.75 12.87 -34.20
N PRO A 746 26.54 13.92 -34.50
CA PRO A 746 26.10 14.96 -35.45
C PRO A 746 25.87 14.48 -36.89
N ASP A 747 26.54 13.38 -37.29
CA ASP A 747 26.44 12.81 -38.63
C ASP A 747 25.36 11.72 -38.75
N SER A 748 24.69 11.33 -37.65
CA SER A 748 23.52 10.43 -37.70
C SER A 748 22.22 11.23 -37.88
N GLN A 749 21.92 11.65 -39.11
CA GLN A 749 20.58 12.11 -39.50
C GLN A 749 19.58 10.94 -39.57
N THR A 750 19.39 10.24 -38.44
CA THR A 750 18.27 9.32 -38.26
C THR A 750 17.20 10.02 -37.44
N THR A 751 16.07 10.30 -38.08
CA THR A 751 14.79 10.59 -37.41
C THR A 751 14.60 9.60 -36.25
N PHE A 752 14.50 10.11 -35.02
CA PHE A 752 14.24 9.29 -33.83
C PHE A 752 12.79 8.78 -33.86
N ASN A 753 12.57 7.76 -34.70
CA ASN A 753 11.36 6.98 -34.69
C ASN A 753 11.29 6.21 -33.38
N LEU A 754 10.23 6.45 -32.61
CA LEU A 754 9.84 5.59 -31.51
C LEU A 754 9.78 4.13 -32.02
N PRO A 755 10.33 3.15 -31.30
CA PRO A 755 10.48 1.79 -31.82
C PRO A 755 9.13 1.21 -32.20
N ILE A 756 9.00 0.80 -33.46
CA ILE A 756 7.80 0.16 -34.00
C ILE A 756 7.67 -1.20 -33.33
N ILE A 757 6.71 -1.33 -32.42
CA ILE A 757 6.25 -2.63 -31.94
C ILE A 757 5.33 -3.18 -33.04
N PRO A 758 5.68 -4.30 -33.71
CA PRO A 758 4.78 -4.90 -34.70
C PRO A 758 3.51 -5.39 -33.99
N GLY A 759 2.36 -5.00 -34.50
CA GLY A 759 1.06 -5.50 -34.05
C GLY A 759 0.79 -6.92 -34.55
N PRO A 760 -0.22 -7.62 -34.00
CA PRO A 760 -0.69 -8.88 -34.56
C PRO A 760 -1.24 -8.68 -36.00
N PRO A 761 -1.22 -9.72 -36.85
CA PRO A 761 -1.63 -9.60 -38.24
C PRO A 761 -3.16 -9.55 -38.38
N ASN A 762 -3.72 -8.36 -38.59
CA ASN A 762 -5.13 -8.19 -38.93
C ASN A 762 -5.43 -8.67 -40.36
N THR A 763 -6.50 -9.44 -40.52
CA THR A 763 -7.05 -9.83 -41.82
C THR A 763 -7.96 -8.75 -42.43
N MET A 764 -7.84 -8.61 -43.75
CA MET A 764 -8.63 -7.78 -44.68
C MET A 764 -10.13 -8.22 -44.75
N SER A 765 -11.14 -7.49 -45.26
CA SER A 765 -11.30 -6.14 -45.86
C SER A 765 -12.79 -5.88 -46.27
N MET A 766 -13.23 -4.61 -46.35
CA MET A 766 -14.40 -4.06 -47.11
C MET A 766 -15.83 -4.54 -46.75
N HIS A 767 -16.86 -3.68 -46.68
CA HIS A 767 -17.35 -2.79 -47.75
C HIS A 767 -18.13 -1.56 -47.25
N SER A 768 -18.15 -0.50 -48.05
CA SER A 768 -18.81 0.79 -47.78
C SER A 768 -20.18 0.91 -48.49
N LEU A 769 -21.24 1.36 -47.80
CA LEU A 769 -22.49 1.81 -48.45
C LEU A 769 -23.20 2.99 -47.71
N HIS A 770 -23.43 4.04 -48.50
CA HIS A 770 -24.32 5.21 -48.38
C HIS A 770 -25.14 5.53 -47.11
N SER A 771 -25.00 6.80 -46.67
CA SER A 771 -26.00 7.56 -45.90
C SER A 771 -27.27 7.87 -46.71
N PRO A 772 -28.37 8.29 -46.05
CA PRO A 772 -28.80 9.69 -46.27
C PRO A 772 -29.24 10.46 -45.02
N SER A 773 -29.28 11.78 -45.18
CA SER A 773 -29.56 12.85 -44.20
C SER A 773 -31.05 13.08 -43.88
N GLY A 774 -31.36 13.65 -42.70
CA GLY A 774 -32.66 14.32 -42.47
C GLY A 774 -32.89 14.95 -41.09
N HIS A 775 -32.88 16.29 -41.02
CA HIS A 775 -33.62 17.22 -40.14
C HIS A 775 -33.75 16.93 -38.61
N SER A 776 -33.23 17.74 -37.68
CA SER A 776 -33.43 19.18 -37.36
C SER A 776 -34.76 19.54 -36.67
N GLY A 777 -34.70 19.91 -35.38
CA GLY A 777 -35.81 20.45 -34.56
C GLY A 777 -35.48 20.36 -33.05
N SER A 778 -34.74 21.30 -32.46
CA SER A 778 -35.18 22.60 -31.92
C SER A 778 -35.73 22.56 -30.48
N PHE A 779 -34.87 22.96 -29.54
CA PHE A 779 -35.14 23.73 -28.31
C PHE A 779 -36.47 23.58 -27.55
N LEU A 780 -36.37 23.18 -26.26
CA LEU A 780 -37.02 23.88 -25.15
C LEU A 780 -36.13 23.77 -23.90
N ASN A 781 -35.94 24.89 -23.18
CA ASN A 781 -35.03 25.02 -22.03
C ASN A 781 -35.82 25.09 -20.68
N PRO A 782 -35.17 25.04 -19.50
CA PRO A 782 -35.69 24.26 -18.38
C PRO A 782 -36.34 25.06 -17.24
N VAL A 783 -36.94 24.33 -16.29
CA VAL A 783 -37.39 24.82 -14.98
C VAL A 783 -36.45 24.25 -13.89
N PRO A 784 -35.98 25.05 -12.90
CA PRO A 784 -34.90 24.63 -12.01
C PRO A 784 -35.40 23.83 -10.80
N ALA A 785 -34.71 22.73 -10.49
CA ALA A 785 -34.81 22.02 -9.21
C ALA A 785 -33.51 22.22 -8.41
N GLN A 786 -33.63 22.61 -7.15
CA GLN A 786 -32.49 22.97 -6.30
C GLN A 786 -31.61 21.75 -5.94
N PRO A 787 -30.28 21.90 -5.85
CA PRO A 787 -29.37 20.79 -5.63
C PRO A 787 -29.32 20.31 -4.17
N PHE A 788 -29.25 18.99 -3.99
CA PHE A 788 -28.89 18.36 -2.73
C PHE A 788 -27.48 18.78 -2.29
N MET A 789 -27.32 19.23 -1.05
CA MET A 789 -26.02 19.60 -0.49
C MET A 789 -25.19 18.35 -0.18
N MET A 790 -24.06 18.20 -0.88
CA MET A 790 -22.89 17.45 -0.42
C MET A 790 -21.77 18.46 -0.12
N PRO A 791 -20.89 18.19 0.86
CA PRO A 791 -19.89 19.17 1.28
C PRO A 791 -18.78 19.34 0.24
N HIS A 792 -18.93 20.36 -0.60
CA HIS A 792 -17.81 20.98 -1.29
C HIS A 792 -16.95 21.73 -0.27
N ASP A 793 -15.86 21.09 0.17
CA ASP A 793 -14.61 21.74 0.62
C ASP A 793 -13.56 20.65 0.95
N ILE A 794 -12.92 20.13 -0.10
CA ILE A 794 -11.56 19.57 0.03
C ILE A 794 -10.64 20.66 -0.51
N PRO A 795 -9.89 21.39 0.34
CA PRO A 795 -9.07 22.49 -0.13
C PRO A 795 -7.98 22.01 -1.10
N HIS A 796 -7.90 22.64 -2.28
CA HIS A 796 -6.79 22.44 -3.24
C HIS A 796 -5.46 23.06 -2.76
N THR A 797 -5.38 23.56 -1.52
CA THR A 797 -4.11 23.92 -0.88
C THR A 797 -3.28 22.66 -0.66
N ILE A 798 -2.12 22.56 -1.33
CA ILE A 798 -1.12 21.51 -1.16
C ILE A 798 -0.80 21.32 0.34
N PRO A 799 -1.25 20.23 1.01
CA PRO A 799 -1.03 20.07 2.45
C PRO A 799 0.40 19.59 2.79
N GLY A 800 1.26 19.50 1.77
CA GLY A 800 2.33 18.51 1.72
C GLY A 800 3.76 19.02 1.78
N SER A 801 4.01 20.32 2.04
CA SER A 801 5.38 20.83 2.26
C SER A 801 5.93 20.46 3.64
N GLU A 802 5.06 20.30 4.64
CA GLU A 802 5.46 19.86 5.99
C GLU A 802 5.81 18.37 6.07
N ASP A 803 5.41 17.58 5.07
CA ASP A 803 5.63 16.12 5.06
C ASP A 803 7.10 15.75 5.08
N LEU A 804 7.86 16.37 4.17
CA LEU A 804 9.29 16.14 4.04
C LEU A 804 10.02 16.68 5.27
N ALA A 805 9.60 17.85 5.77
CA ALA A 805 10.26 18.56 6.85
C ALA A 805 10.45 17.75 8.14
N MET A 806 9.64 16.73 8.45
CA MET A 806 9.86 15.94 9.68
C MET A 806 11.06 14.99 9.56
N TRP A 807 11.09 14.14 8.52
CA TRP A 807 12.21 13.23 8.30
C TRP A 807 13.45 13.96 7.81
N ASP A 808 13.29 15.05 7.03
CA ASP A 808 14.44 15.89 6.62
C ASP A 808 15.08 16.60 7.81
N MET A 809 14.30 17.13 8.77
CA MET A 809 14.86 17.69 9.99
C MET A 809 15.59 16.60 10.80
N GLU A 810 15.00 15.43 11.00
CA GLU A 810 15.65 14.36 11.79
C GLU A 810 16.87 13.73 11.08
N PHE A 811 16.86 13.62 9.76
CA PHE A 811 17.96 13.04 8.98
C PHE A 811 19.13 14.03 8.82
N TRP A 812 18.85 15.29 8.53
CA TRP A 812 19.88 16.29 8.22
C TRP A 812 20.29 17.17 9.42
N ASN A 813 19.41 17.49 10.39
CA ASN A 813 19.78 18.40 11.50
C ASN A 813 20.89 17.88 12.42
N PRO A 814 21.02 16.57 12.73
CA PRO A 814 22.13 16.04 13.52
C PRO A 814 23.51 16.33 12.89
N LEU A 815 23.55 16.70 11.61
CA LEU A 815 24.76 16.99 10.84
C LEU A 815 25.09 18.49 10.76
N LEU A 816 24.09 19.34 11.03
CA LEU A 816 24.16 20.79 10.81
C LEU A 816 24.38 21.59 12.10
N HIS A 817 23.82 21.14 13.23
CA HIS A 817 23.93 21.87 14.50
C HIS A 817 25.09 21.34 15.35
N GLY A 818 26.27 21.92 15.12
CA GLY A 818 27.39 21.83 16.06
C GLY A 818 27.19 22.79 17.23
N GLY A 819 26.47 22.35 18.26
CA GLY A 819 26.32 23.09 19.52
C GLY A 819 25.48 22.30 20.55
N PRO A 820 25.78 22.40 21.85
CA PRO A 820 24.87 21.92 22.89
C PRO A 820 23.56 22.73 22.90
N ARG A 821 22.51 22.15 23.46
CA ARG A 821 21.31 22.89 23.89
C ARG A 821 21.53 23.48 25.27
#